data_AF-A0AA39WZI5-F1
#
_entry.id   AF-A0AA39WZI5-F1
#
_cell.length_a   1.000
_cell.length_b   1.000
_cell.length_c   1.000
_cell.angle_alpha   90.00
_cell.angle_beta   90.00
_cell.angle_gamma   90.00
#
_symmetry.space_group_name_H-M   'P 1'
#
loop_
_entity.id
_entity.type
_entity.pdbx_description
1 polymer ?
#
loop_
_entity_poly.entity_id
_entity_poly.type
_entity_poly.pdbx_seq_one_letter_code
_entity_poly.pdbx_strand_id
1 'polypeptide(L)'
;MTTYDKNSSPEILRSFTELPSTSQILLLSTLSVLVFVATKLLYNIYFHPLAKFPGPKHAAATDLVYWYHWCTGSVHTYIEDVHAQYGEIVRITPYRLSFIDPQAWKDIYGHKTAAKKGHLHKEPNFYQPDYNGRDSVLTKRDDHEHSRVRKIFTNAFSDRALKAQEPILKQYIDKFIDIIRHSAVEKPGTPIDTVKLLNCLTFDVIGDLAFGESLGLLETAEYNEWLSTIFGGIKNLAATTFLLEYPLLGAVASLFVPKSLKESQKFVFDYCATRVEKRMAKGAVTEKPDFWSLALAQHDKGALDLEDMKANAGLFMVAGSETTATMLSGLFYNLLMNPDKMKKLVEEVRGAFASENELTIENIQGLTYLAACFNESLRVYPSVPQGPPRVMDAGGGIISGHFVPENTRLSLAQYSAYHSPANFKDPLSFIPERWLTDDPLAAEFANDRKDVLQPFSYGPRNCIGKNLALHEMRLVATKVLWNFDLELCPESRDLRDSMSLAAALTDLEIEYVDGVSEVDEKSLPPGAKETNLAKGSLYAWRAHMNVLRMIVEQGLTSVLVLENDVDWDIRIKKQMHDFAQASQLLLQPLKGTTDQFLDPSYPAPVFSNELPVNIDVAKYARAGMTTVPTTSPYGDLDRWDVLWVGHCGTRFPKASDVNALLGRAVIADDATVPEQQHLDVENGGWNLLTEYPAHTRVVHRARVSTCTLGYGVSQLGARRLLYELGLRNMTGTADMMFRSVCDGVEGRPLLNCLTVQPQLFSHHRPAGDAAAFSDINDRVGFNEQAYTKNVRWSTKLNFDRLLYGRTDYLDLFNDGEPRKEFAD
;
A
#
# COMPACT_ATOMS: atom_id res chain seq x y z
N MET A 1 43.70 -87.39 29.92
CA MET A 1 43.50 -87.44 28.46
C MET A 1 42.07 -86.97 28.20
N THR A 2 41.78 -85.68 27.98
CA THR A 2 41.95 -84.89 26.72
C THR A 2 41.31 -85.61 25.52
N THR A 3 40.42 -85.01 24.72
CA THR A 3 40.42 -83.63 24.20
C THR A 3 39.02 -83.08 23.88
N TYR A 4 38.78 -81.87 24.42
CA TYR A 4 37.97 -80.74 23.95
C TYR A 4 37.22 -80.84 22.61
N ASP A 5 35.90 -80.68 22.71
CA ASP A 5 35.00 -80.36 21.61
C ASP A 5 35.05 -78.84 21.32
N LYS A 6 35.57 -78.48 20.15
CA LYS A 6 35.59 -77.13 19.58
C LYS A 6 34.44 -77.07 18.58
N ASN A 7 33.26 -76.56 18.97
CA ASN A 7 32.30 -75.92 18.04
C ASN A 7 31.04 -75.40 18.74
N SER A 8 31.22 -74.56 19.76
CA SER A 8 30.14 -73.72 20.29
C SER A 8 30.56 -72.25 20.24
N SER A 9 30.76 -71.76 19.02
CA SER A 9 30.72 -70.32 18.75
C SER A 9 29.26 -69.95 18.44
N PRO A 10 28.63 -69.03 19.19
CA PRO A 10 27.21 -68.75 19.03
C PRO A 10 26.92 -68.10 17.67
N GLU A 11 25.92 -68.63 16.95
CA GLU A 11 25.39 -68.10 15.68
C GLU A 11 24.99 -66.62 15.74
N ILE A 12 24.84 -66.05 16.94
CA ILE A 12 24.53 -64.64 17.19
C ILE A 12 25.62 -63.71 16.60
N LEU A 13 26.89 -64.16 16.52
CA LEU A 13 27.99 -63.36 15.97
C LEU A 13 28.06 -63.33 14.42
N ARG A 14 27.33 -64.19 13.70
CA ARG A 14 27.26 -64.15 12.21
C ARG A 14 26.22 -63.16 11.67
N SER A 15 25.25 -62.76 12.49
CA SER A 15 24.23 -61.77 12.09
C SER A 15 24.76 -60.33 12.01
N PHE A 16 25.93 -60.05 12.59
CA PHE A 16 26.58 -58.74 12.55
C PHE A 16 27.60 -58.59 11.41
N THR A 17 27.80 -59.62 10.57
CA THR A 17 28.80 -59.60 9.49
C THR A 17 28.27 -59.31 8.10
N GLU A 18 26.95 -59.20 7.91
CA GLU A 18 26.39 -58.68 6.65
C GLU A 18 26.26 -57.16 6.75
N LEU A 19 27.24 -56.44 6.20
CA LEU A 19 27.16 -55.00 6.06
C LEU A 19 25.88 -54.66 5.27
N PRO A 20 25.01 -53.76 5.79
CA PRO A 20 23.80 -53.36 5.08
C PRO A 20 24.17 -52.88 3.68
N SER A 21 23.34 -53.23 2.68
CA SER A 21 23.56 -52.77 1.31
C SER A 21 23.60 -51.25 1.27
N THR A 22 24.29 -50.66 0.29
CA THR A 22 24.34 -49.19 0.11
C THR A 22 22.95 -48.56 0.07
N SER A 23 21.96 -49.27 -0.49
CA SER A 23 20.55 -48.88 -0.48
C SER A 23 19.89 -48.90 0.91
N GLN A 24 20.21 -49.90 1.75
CA GLN A 24 19.72 -49.96 3.14
C GLN A 24 20.35 -48.87 4.00
N ILE A 25 21.65 -48.59 3.84
CA ILE A 25 22.34 -47.50 4.53
C ILE A 25 21.71 -46.15 4.16
N LEU A 26 21.47 -45.92 2.86
CA LEU A 26 20.83 -44.68 2.39
C LEU A 26 19.42 -44.53 2.96
N LEU A 27 18.60 -45.57 2.89
CA LEU A 27 17.22 -45.56 3.42
C LEU A 27 17.19 -45.28 4.92
N LEU A 28 18.03 -45.96 5.71
CA LEU A 28 18.12 -45.76 7.16
C LEU A 28 18.62 -44.35 7.49
N SER A 29 19.56 -43.82 6.71
CA SER A 29 20.07 -42.45 6.88
C SER A 29 18.97 -41.42 6.58
N THR A 30 18.25 -41.58 5.47
CA THR A 30 17.13 -40.69 5.12
C THR A 30 16.02 -40.76 6.17
N LEU A 31 15.64 -41.95 6.63
CA LEU A 31 14.63 -42.11 7.67
C LEU A 31 15.07 -41.46 8.99
N SER A 32 16.33 -41.64 9.38
CA SER A 32 16.88 -41.03 10.59
C SER A 32 16.83 -39.50 10.52
N VAL A 33 17.15 -38.91 9.36
CA VAL A 33 17.02 -37.47 9.14
C VAL A 33 15.57 -37.01 9.23
N LEU A 34 14.63 -37.72 8.60
CA LEU A 34 13.20 -37.39 8.67
C LEU A 34 12.65 -37.46 10.10
N VAL A 35 13.00 -38.50 10.86
CA VAL A 35 12.60 -38.64 12.27
C VAL A 35 13.22 -37.54 13.12
N PHE A 36 14.50 -37.22 12.92
CA PHE A 36 15.16 -36.12 13.62
C PHE A 36 14.48 -34.78 13.35
N VAL A 37 14.19 -34.47 12.08
CA VAL A 37 13.48 -33.25 11.68
C VAL A 37 12.09 -33.22 12.31
N ALA A 38 11.29 -34.28 12.17
CA ALA A 38 9.94 -34.34 12.75
C ALA A 38 9.95 -34.16 14.28
N THR A 39 10.90 -34.83 14.96
CA THR A 39 11.08 -34.71 16.42
C THR A 39 11.44 -33.27 16.81
N LYS A 40 12.34 -32.62 16.06
CA LYS A 40 12.72 -31.22 16.28
C LYS A 40 11.56 -30.27 16.08
N LEU A 41 10.75 -30.46 15.03
CA LEU A 41 9.55 -29.64 14.78
C LEU A 41 8.54 -29.78 15.92
N LEU A 42 8.26 -31.01 16.36
CA LEU A 42 7.35 -31.26 17.49
C LEU A 42 7.89 -30.69 18.81
N TYR A 43 9.20 -30.85 19.07
CA TYR A 43 9.87 -30.23 20.21
C TYR A 43 9.70 -28.71 20.18
N ASN A 44 9.98 -28.08 19.04
CA ASN A 44 9.88 -26.63 18.88
C ASN A 44 8.47 -26.10 19.17
N ILE A 45 7.44 -26.84 18.75
CA ILE A 45 6.03 -26.45 18.96
C ILE A 45 5.60 -26.59 20.43
N TYR A 46 5.88 -27.74 21.06
CA TYR A 46 5.23 -28.12 22.32
C TYR A 46 6.12 -28.06 23.56
N PHE A 47 7.43 -28.27 23.40
CA PHE A 47 8.36 -28.46 24.51
C PHE A 47 9.44 -27.38 24.61
N HIS A 48 9.60 -26.57 23.56
CA HIS A 48 10.54 -25.46 23.58
C HIS A 48 10.22 -24.47 24.71
N PRO A 49 11.22 -23.84 25.35
CA PRO A 49 10.99 -22.85 26.42
C PRO A 49 10.06 -21.68 26.05
N LEU A 50 9.96 -21.38 24.76
CA LEU A 50 9.07 -20.36 24.21
C LEU A 50 7.66 -20.86 23.85
N ALA A 51 7.34 -22.14 24.05
CA ALA A 51 6.04 -22.73 23.70
C ALA A 51 4.85 -22.09 24.46
N LYS A 52 5.12 -21.41 25.58
CA LYS A 52 4.14 -20.63 26.34
C LYS A 52 3.71 -19.32 25.68
N PHE A 53 4.52 -18.78 24.75
CA PHE A 53 4.19 -17.54 24.05
C PHE A 53 3.29 -17.86 22.85
N PRO A 54 2.25 -17.05 22.60
CA PRO A 54 1.32 -17.29 21.50
C PRO A 54 1.98 -17.01 20.15
N GLY A 55 1.49 -17.64 19.08
CA GLY A 55 2.00 -17.46 17.72
C GLY A 55 1.62 -18.62 16.79
N PRO A 56 1.81 -18.48 15.47
CA PRO A 56 1.45 -19.51 14.51
C PRO A 56 2.26 -20.79 14.73
N LYS A 57 1.61 -21.95 14.70
CA LYS A 57 2.27 -23.24 14.97
C LYS A 57 3.33 -23.60 13.94
N HIS A 58 3.12 -23.26 12.66
CA HIS A 58 4.10 -23.47 11.60
C HIS A 58 5.36 -22.60 11.79
N ALA A 59 5.17 -21.35 12.22
CA ALA A 59 6.26 -20.44 12.56
C ALA A 59 7.01 -20.88 13.84
N ALA A 60 6.28 -21.37 14.85
CA ALA A 60 6.89 -21.94 16.04
C ALA A 60 7.69 -23.23 15.75
N ALA A 61 7.41 -23.94 14.64
CA ALA A 61 8.08 -25.17 14.27
C ALA A 61 9.44 -24.92 13.58
N THR A 62 9.54 -23.90 12.71
CA THR A 62 10.72 -23.65 11.87
C THR A 62 10.92 -22.16 11.57
N ASP A 63 12.19 -21.72 11.46
CA ASP A 63 12.54 -20.35 11.07
C ASP A 63 12.30 -20.07 9.58
N LEU A 64 12.06 -21.09 8.75
CA LEU A 64 11.90 -20.93 7.29
C LEU A 64 10.77 -20.00 6.89
N VAL A 65 9.71 -19.90 7.70
CA VAL A 65 8.57 -19.00 7.47
C VAL A 65 9.03 -17.54 7.56
N TYR A 66 9.75 -17.20 8.62
CA TYR A 66 10.32 -15.87 8.79
C TYR A 66 11.30 -15.53 7.68
N TRP A 67 12.17 -16.46 7.31
CA TRP A 67 13.16 -16.22 6.25
C TRP A 67 12.53 -16.09 4.86
N TYR A 68 11.43 -16.80 4.58
CA TYR A 68 10.63 -16.57 3.37
C TYR A 68 10.13 -15.13 3.31
N HIS A 69 9.50 -14.63 4.38
CA HIS A 69 9.02 -13.25 4.43
C HIS A 69 10.16 -12.21 4.43
N TRP A 70 11.29 -12.52 5.06
CA TRP A 70 12.49 -11.67 5.05
C TRP A 70 13.09 -11.53 3.65
N CYS A 71 13.27 -12.63 2.92
CA CYS A 71 13.85 -12.63 1.58
C CYS A 71 12.88 -12.09 0.51
N THR A 72 11.56 -12.15 0.73
CA THR A 72 10.54 -11.59 -0.19
C THR A 72 10.17 -10.15 0.13
N GLY A 73 10.64 -9.59 1.26
CA GLY A 73 10.35 -8.21 1.68
C GLY A 73 9.01 -8.02 2.41
N SER A 74 8.29 -9.10 2.73
CA SER A 74 6.96 -9.08 3.37
C SER A 74 6.99 -9.32 4.89
N VAL A 75 8.17 -9.25 5.53
CA VAL A 75 8.32 -9.58 6.96
C VAL A 75 7.53 -8.67 7.89
N HIS A 76 7.37 -7.40 7.55
CA HIS A 76 6.69 -6.41 8.40
C HIS A 76 5.17 -6.62 8.44
N THR A 77 4.55 -6.90 7.29
CA THR A 77 3.12 -7.25 7.20
C THR A 77 2.84 -8.61 7.84
N TYR A 78 3.69 -9.61 7.61
CA TYR A 78 3.55 -10.91 8.29
C TYR A 78 3.59 -10.76 9.83
N ILE A 79 4.52 -9.96 10.37
CA ILE A 79 4.62 -9.74 11.81
C ILE A 79 3.40 -8.94 12.34
N GLU A 80 2.88 -8.00 11.55
CA GLU A 80 1.64 -7.28 11.86
C GLU A 80 0.44 -8.23 11.96
N ASP A 81 0.21 -9.09 10.97
CA ASP A 81 -0.87 -10.09 10.98
C ASP A 81 -0.79 -11.01 12.21
N VAL A 82 0.43 -11.43 12.56
CA VAL A 82 0.67 -12.26 13.74
C VAL A 82 0.34 -11.48 15.03
N HIS A 83 0.72 -10.20 15.14
CA HIS A 83 0.35 -9.39 16.30
C HIS A 83 -1.17 -9.14 16.38
N ALA A 84 -1.82 -8.88 15.25
CA ALA A 84 -3.27 -8.70 15.18
C ALA A 84 -4.02 -9.95 15.67
N GLN A 85 -3.52 -11.15 15.36
CA GLN A 85 -4.15 -12.40 15.76
C GLN A 85 -3.78 -12.89 17.17
N TYR A 86 -2.52 -12.73 17.59
CA TYR A 86 -1.99 -13.40 18.79
C TYR A 86 -1.67 -12.46 19.96
N GLY A 87 -1.77 -11.13 19.77
CA GLY A 87 -1.61 -10.12 20.82
C GLY A 87 -0.25 -9.43 20.83
N GLU A 88 0.09 -8.81 21.96
CA GLU A 88 1.21 -7.85 22.03
C GLU A 88 2.61 -8.47 22.04
N ILE A 89 2.71 -9.74 22.46
CA ILE A 89 3.96 -10.50 22.57
C ILE A 89 3.76 -11.84 21.87
N VAL A 90 4.45 -12.04 20.76
CA VAL A 90 4.21 -13.17 19.87
C VAL A 90 5.50 -13.89 19.50
N ARG A 91 5.40 -15.20 19.33
CA ARG A 91 6.47 -16.07 18.86
C ARG A 91 6.39 -16.21 17.34
N ILE A 92 7.36 -15.61 16.64
CA ILE A 92 7.41 -15.59 15.17
C ILE A 92 8.38 -16.61 14.57
N THR A 93 9.26 -17.20 15.40
CA THR A 93 10.07 -18.36 15.02
C THR A 93 10.28 -19.29 16.22
N PRO A 94 10.94 -20.45 16.09
CA PRO A 94 11.28 -21.26 17.25
C PRO A 94 12.05 -20.48 18.34
N TYR A 95 12.87 -19.49 17.97
CA TYR A 95 13.79 -18.78 18.88
C TYR A 95 13.60 -17.26 18.92
N ARG A 96 12.60 -16.69 18.23
CA ARG A 96 12.38 -15.23 18.16
C ARG A 96 11.01 -14.83 18.70
N LEU A 97 11.02 -13.82 19.58
CA LEU A 97 9.81 -13.13 20.03
C LEU A 97 9.78 -11.71 19.44
N SER A 98 8.58 -11.30 19.04
CA SER A 98 8.25 -9.95 18.58
C SER A 98 7.36 -9.26 19.61
N PHE A 99 7.54 -7.94 19.77
CA PHE A 99 6.84 -7.12 20.76
C PHE A 99 6.24 -5.88 20.10
N ILE A 100 5.04 -5.50 20.53
CA ILE A 100 4.42 -4.19 20.23
C ILE A 100 4.05 -3.38 21.48
N ASP A 101 4.34 -3.91 22.67
CA ASP A 101 4.14 -3.21 23.95
C ASP A 101 5.19 -2.08 24.14
N PRO A 102 4.78 -0.84 24.44
CA PRO A 102 5.69 0.28 24.70
C PRO A 102 6.77 -0.02 25.75
N GLN A 103 6.48 -0.83 26.78
CA GLN A 103 7.46 -1.16 27.83
C GLN A 103 8.67 -1.93 27.29
N ALA A 104 8.52 -2.66 26.18
CA ALA A 104 9.60 -3.39 25.54
C ALA A 104 10.74 -2.47 25.08
N TRP A 105 10.50 -1.18 24.81
CA TRP A 105 11.58 -0.23 24.51
C TRP A 105 12.58 -0.11 25.66
N LYS A 106 12.07 0.06 26.88
CA LYS A 106 12.90 0.21 28.10
C LYS A 106 13.57 -1.13 28.45
N ASP A 107 12.84 -2.22 28.32
CA ASP A 107 13.30 -3.55 28.71
C ASP A 107 14.32 -4.13 27.72
N ILE A 108 14.19 -3.89 26.41
CA ILE A 108 15.13 -4.41 25.40
C ILE A 108 16.30 -3.43 25.19
N TYR A 109 16.04 -2.12 25.10
CA TYR A 109 17.02 -1.13 24.63
C TYR A 109 17.47 -0.12 25.69
N GLY A 110 16.75 0.00 26.81
CA GLY A 110 17.07 0.95 27.89
C GLY A 110 18.38 0.65 28.63
N HIS A 111 18.83 1.62 29.42
CA HIS A 111 20.07 1.54 30.20
C HIS A 111 20.09 0.32 31.15
N LYS A 112 21.30 -0.23 31.37
CA LYS A 112 21.51 -1.25 32.40
C LYS A 112 21.29 -0.62 33.77
N THR A 113 20.40 -1.19 34.56
CA THR A 113 20.18 -0.80 35.96
C THR A 113 20.33 -2.04 36.84
N ALA A 114 20.67 -1.87 38.11
CA ALA A 114 20.74 -2.99 39.06
C ALA A 114 19.39 -3.72 39.23
N ALA A 115 18.28 -3.05 38.92
CA ALA A 115 16.94 -3.62 38.98
C ALA A 115 16.58 -4.47 37.74
N LYS A 116 17.30 -4.32 36.62
CA LYS A 116 17.00 -5.00 35.36
C LYS A 116 17.56 -6.43 35.40
N LYS A 117 16.67 -7.43 35.35
CA LYS A 117 17.04 -8.86 35.31
C LYS A 117 17.28 -9.29 33.87
N GLY A 118 18.48 -9.79 33.60
CA GLY A 118 18.92 -10.26 32.27
C GLY A 118 19.70 -9.19 31.49
N HIS A 119 20.77 -9.62 30.83
CA HIS A 119 21.54 -8.80 29.90
C HIS A 119 21.17 -9.19 28.46
N LEU A 120 21.29 -8.24 27.53
CA LEU A 120 21.04 -8.46 26.12
C LEU A 120 22.21 -7.92 25.31
N HIS A 121 22.66 -8.71 24.33
CA HIS A 121 23.67 -8.31 23.38
C HIS A 121 23.09 -8.19 21.96
N LYS A 122 23.87 -7.62 21.05
CA LYS A 122 23.52 -7.50 19.62
C LYS A 122 23.53 -8.87 18.93
N GLU A 123 22.53 -9.15 18.11
CA GLU A 123 22.46 -10.39 17.33
C GLU A 123 23.68 -10.54 16.38
N PRO A 124 24.58 -11.51 16.59
CA PRO A 124 25.84 -11.58 15.86
C PRO A 124 25.67 -11.68 14.34
N ASN A 125 24.75 -12.53 13.86
CA ASN A 125 24.52 -12.74 12.43
C ASN A 125 23.95 -11.50 11.72
N PHE A 126 23.30 -10.60 12.45
CA PHE A 126 22.76 -9.35 11.93
C PHE A 126 23.82 -8.24 11.91
N TYR A 127 24.61 -8.12 12.97
CA TYR A 127 25.65 -7.09 13.11
C TYR A 127 27.02 -7.62 12.70
N GLN A 128 27.28 -7.60 11.40
CA GLN A 128 28.57 -8.00 10.81
C GLN A 128 29.57 -6.83 10.75
N PRO A 129 30.87 -7.09 10.83
CA PRO A 129 31.90 -6.09 10.53
C PRO A 129 31.80 -5.59 9.08
N ASP A 130 32.41 -4.43 8.80
CA ASP A 130 32.55 -3.90 7.43
C ASP A 130 33.58 -4.72 6.63
N TYR A 131 33.76 -4.42 5.34
CA TYR A 131 34.62 -5.16 4.41
C TYR A 131 36.08 -5.29 4.88
N ASN A 132 36.62 -4.31 5.62
CA ASN A 132 37.96 -4.37 6.20
C ASN A 132 38.04 -5.16 7.52
N GLY A 133 36.95 -5.81 7.94
CA GLY A 133 36.86 -6.60 9.17
C GLY A 133 36.75 -5.76 10.45
N ARG A 134 36.58 -4.43 10.35
CA ARG A 134 36.39 -3.53 11.49
C ARG A 134 34.91 -3.28 11.76
N ASP A 135 34.58 -3.09 13.03
CA ASP A 135 33.22 -2.73 13.45
C ASP A 135 33.01 -1.20 13.43
N SER A 136 31.94 -0.77 12.77
CA SER A 136 31.41 0.59 12.87
C SER A 136 30.72 0.83 14.22
N VAL A 137 30.38 2.08 14.56
CA VAL A 137 29.60 2.37 15.77
C VAL A 137 28.25 1.62 15.79
N LEU A 138 27.66 1.34 14.62
CA LEU A 138 26.43 0.54 14.53
C LEU A 138 26.66 -0.95 14.78
N THR A 139 27.82 -1.52 14.45
CA THR A 139 28.04 -2.98 14.55
C THR A 139 28.80 -3.38 15.81
N LYS A 140 29.55 -2.46 16.42
CA LYS A 140 30.27 -2.69 17.69
C LYS A 140 29.36 -3.31 18.75
N ARG A 141 29.71 -4.54 19.16
CA ARG A 141 28.94 -5.37 20.11
C ARG A 141 29.28 -5.07 21.56
N ASP A 142 30.56 -4.84 21.87
CA ASP A 142 30.98 -4.44 23.20
C ASP A 142 30.44 -3.04 23.57
N ASP A 143 29.88 -2.91 24.77
CA ASP A 143 29.25 -1.67 25.23
C ASP A 143 30.26 -0.57 25.57
N HIS A 144 31.44 -0.94 26.07
CA HIS A 144 32.49 0.02 26.41
C HIS A 144 33.09 0.62 25.14
N GLU A 145 33.47 -0.21 24.17
CA GLU A 145 34.01 0.23 22.88
C GLU A 145 32.99 1.00 22.07
N HIS A 146 31.72 0.57 22.07
CA HIS A 146 30.64 1.36 21.48
C HIS A 146 30.56 2.75 22.12
N SER A 147 30.56 2.84 23.45
CA SER A 147 30.44 4.12 24.17
C SER A 147 31.65 5.02 23.90
N ARG A 148 32.86 4.45 23.86
CA ARG A 148 34.09 5.15 23.50
C ARG A 148 33.98 5.77 22.11
N VAL A 149 33.65 4.97 21.09
CA VAL A 149 33.55 5.45 19.70
C VAL A 149 32.39 6.43 19.51
N ARG A 150 31.22 6.16 20.09
CA ARG A 150 30.08 7.08 20.05
C ARG A 150 30.43 8.45 20.62
N LYS A 151 31.17 8.50 21.73
CA LYS A 151 31.55 9.75 22.39
C LYS A 151 32.39 10.66 21.50
N ILE A 152 33.25 10.08 20.66
CA ILE A 152 34.09 10.82 19.70
C ILE A 152 33.21 11.65 18.75
N PHE A 153 32.17 11.02 18.19
CA PHE A 153 31.27 11.66 17.24
C PHE A 153 30.15 12.48 17.88
N THR A 154 29.86 12.30 19.18
CA THR A 154 28.70 12.94 19.83
C THR A 154 28.68 14.46 19.66
N ASN A 155 29.84 15.13 19.72
CA ASN A 155 29.90 16.59 19.55
C ASN A 155 29.58 17.02 18.11
N ALA A 156 29.90 16.20 17.11
CA ALA A 156 29.60 16.47 15.71
C ALA A 156 28.09 16.47 15.40
N PHE A 157 27.29 15.80 16.24
CA PHE A 157 25.84 15.72 16.14
C PHE A 157 25.11 16.55 17.22
N SER A 158 25.81 17.45 17.92
CA SER A 158 25.19 18.37 18.88
C SER A 158 24.47 19.52 18.17
N ASP A 159 23.39 20.06 18.73
CA ASP A 159 22.68 21.21 18.15
C ASP A 159 23.62 22.39 17.83
N ARG A 160 24.62 22.63 18.68
CA ARG A 160 25.63 23.67 18.44
C ARG A 160 26.44 23.41 17.15
N ALA A 161 26.84 22.16 16.93
CA ALA A 161 27.56 21.77 15.72
C ALA A 161 26.66 21.84 14.49
N LEU A 162 25.42 21.36 14.60
CA LEU A 162 24.46 21.35 13.50
C LEU A 162 24.10 22.76 13.02
N LYS A 163 23.99 23.72 13.94
CA LYS A 163 23.86 25.15 13.60
C LYS A 163 25.08 25.70 12.85
N ALA A 164 26.28 25.30 13.25
CA ALA A 164 27.51 25.67 12.53
C ALA A 164 27.60 24.99 11.15
N GLN A 165 26.93 23.86 10.96
CA GLN A 165 26.84 23.11 9.71
C GLN A 165 25.67 23.55 8.81
N GLU A 166 24.74 24.37 9.31
CA GLU A 166 23.58 24.85 8.55
C GLU A 166 23.93 25.43 7.17
N PRO A 167 25.01 26.20 6.98
CA PRO A 167 25.37 26.70 5.65
C PRO A 167 25.60 25.58 4.62
N ILE A 168 26.11 24.41 5.06
CA ILE A 168 26.29 23.23 4.21
C ILE A 168 24.93 22.67 3.82
N LEU A 169 24.02 22.49 4.78
CA LEU A 169 22.65 22.02 4.52
C LEU A 169 21.95 22.95 3.52
N LYS A 170 21.96 24.26 3.77
CA LYS A 170 21.30 25.26 2.92
C LYS A 170 21.86 25.24 1.50
N GLN A 171 23.18 25.14 1.32
CA GLN A 171 23.81 25.07 0.00
C GLN A 171 23.18 23.98 -0.89
N TYR A 172 22.99 22.77 -0.37
CA TYR A 172 22.43 21.66 -1.14
C TYR A 172 20.92 21.72 -1.26
N ILE A 173 20.22 22.16 -0.21
CA ILE A 173 18.76 22.32 -0.26
C ILE A 173 18.39 23.43 -1.25
N ASP A 174 19.11 24.55 -1.29
CA ASP A 174 18.90 25.63 -2.26
C ASP A 174 19.09 25.13 -3.69
N LYS A 175 20.14 24.35 -3.93
CA LYS A 175 20.37 23.69 -5.23
C LYS A 175 19.22 22.74 -5.60
N PHE A 176 18.71 21.98 -4.64
CA PHE A 176 17.56 21.10 -4.84
C PHE A 176 16.29 21.89 -5.21
N ILE A 177 16.00 22.98 -4.50
CA ILE A 177 14.88 23.89 -4.82
C ILE A 177 15.06 24.49 -6.22
N ASP A 178 16.27 24.91 -6.58
CA ASP A 178 16.56 25.45 -7.90
C ASP A 178 16.32 24.42 -9.01
N ILE A 179 16.70 23.15 -8.83
CA ILE A 179 16.43 22.09 -9.82
C ILE A 179 14.93 21.94 -10.07
N ILE A 180 14.13 21.89 -9.00
CA ILE A 180 12.66 21.79 -9.10
C ILE A 180 12.10 23.03 -9.80
N ARG A 181 12.57 24.22 -9.42
CA ARG A 181 12.14 25.50 -10.00
C ARG A 181 12.46 25.58 -11.49
N HIS A 182 13.66 25.19 -11.91
CA HIS A 182 14.04 25.16 -13.32
C HIS A 182 13.15 24.18 -14.09
N SER A 183 12.92 22.98 -13.55
CA SER A 183 12.03 21.99 -14.19
C SER A 183 10.60 22.52 -14.35
N ALA A 184 10.06 23.17 -13.31
CA ALA A 184 8.72 23.75 -13.33
C ALA A 184 8.57 24.90 -14.34
N VAL A 185 9.62 25.72 -14.54
CA VAL A 185 9.60 26.87 -15.47
C VAL A 185 9.87 26.43 -16.91
N GLU A 186 10.87 25.58 -17.15
CA GLU A 186 11.26 25.18 -18.50
C GLU A 186 10.26 24.20 -19.13
N LYS A 187 9.66 23.32 -18.32
CA LYS A 187 8.72 22.30 -18.78
C LYS A 187 7.55 22.14 -17.79
N PRO A 188 6.61 23.11 -17.78
CA PRO A 188 5.42 23.04 -16.94
C PRO A 188 4.70 21.69 -17.08
N GLY A 189 4.30 21.10 -15.96
CA GLY A 189 3.61 19.81 -15.93
C GLY A 189 4.50 18.58 -16.04
N THR A 190 5.84 18.72 -16.07
CA THR A 190 6.75 17.57 -16.04
C THR A 190 6.73 16.90 -14.65
N PRO A 191 6.39 15.60 -14.54
CA PRO A 191 6.48 14.87 -13.30
C PRO A 191 7.91 14.84 -12.75
N ILE A 192 8.06 14.96 -11.43
CA ILE A 192 9.35 14.86 -10.75
C ILE A 192 9.33 13.64 -9.84
N ASP A 193 10.29 12.75 -10.04
CA ASP A 193 10.57 11.66 -9.09
C ASP A 193 11.21 12.24 -7.83
N THR A 194 10.37 12.53 -6.85
CA THR A 194 10.77 13.12 -5.57
C THR A 194 11.62 12.16 -4.74
N VAL A 195 11.38 10.84 -4.81
CA VAL A 195 12.18 9.83 -4.08
C VAL A 195 13.63 9.89 -4.56
N LYS A 196 13.83 9.89 -5.88
CA LYS A 196 15.15 9.97 -6.49
C LYS A 196 15.85 11.27 -6.14
N LEU A 197 15.17 12.40 -6.29
CA LEU A 197 15.77 13.70 -6.05
C LEU A 197 16.11 13.94 -4.57
N LEU A 198 15.27 13.47 -3.64
CA LEU A 198 15.54 13.50 -2.20
C LEU A 198 16.74 12.61 -1.83
N ASN A 199 16.90 11.45 -2.47
CA ASN A 199 18.10 10.64 -2.33
C ASN A 199 19.34 11.40 -2.83
N CYS A 200 19.29 12.01 -4.02
CA CYS A 200 20.41 12.82 -4.51
C CYS A 200 20.79 13.96 -3.53
N LEU A 201 19.79 14.65 -2.97
CA LEU A 201 19.99 15.71 -1.99
C LEU A 201 20.69 15.20 -0.72
N THR A 202 20.11 14.21 -0.06
CA THR A 202 20.58 13.73 1.24
C THR A 202 21.96 13.07 1.14
N PHE A 203 22.25 12.36 0.04
CA PHE A 203 23.59 11.79 -0.20
C PHE A 203 24.65 12.86 -0.48
N ASP A 204 24.32 13.95 -1.18
CA ASP A 204 25.26 15.07 -1.38
C ASP A 204 25.52 15.82 -0.07
N VAL A 205 24.48 16.05 0.74
CA VAL A 205 24.59 16.64 2.09
C VAL A 205 25.51 15.82 2.98
N ILE A 206 25.25 14.52 3.11
CA ILE A 206 26.05 13.64 3.95
C ILE A 206 27.45 13.43 3.36
N GLY A 207 27.60 13.46 2.03
CA GLY A 207 28.91 13.49 1.37
C GLY A 207 29.78 14.64 1.86
N ASP A 208 29.26 15.87 1.87
CA ASP A 208 30.02 17.03 2.35
C ASP A 208 30.24 16.95 3.87
N LEU A 209 29.23 16.56 4.67
CA LEU A 209 29.38 16.43 6.11
C LEU A 209 30.33 15.28 6.55
N ALA A 210 30.40 14.19 5.80
CA ALA A 210 31.23 13.03 6.12
C ALA A 210 32.61 13.08 5.44
N PHE A 211 32.79 13.78 4.33
CA PHE A 211 34.04 13.76 3.55
C PHE A 211 34.58 15.15 3.18
N GLY A 212 33.82 16.22 3.40
CA GLY A 212 34.15 17.56 2.94
C GLY A 212 34.17 17.66 1.40
N GLU A 213 33.42 16.81 0.72
CA GLU A 213 33.15 16.86 -0.73
C GLU A 213 31.81 16.21 -1.10
N SER A 214 31.11 16.78 -2.08
CA SER A 214 29.84 16.27 -2.62
C SER A 214 30.02 14.95 -3.39
N LEU A 215 28.95 14.19 -3.60
CA LEU A 215 28.92 13.11 -4.59
C LEU A 215 28.55 13.61 -5.99
N GLY A 216 28.03 14.84 -6.09
CA GLY A 216 27.67 15.49 -7.35
C GLY A 216 26.32 15.00 -7.90
N LEU A 217 25.50 14.36 -7.08
CA LEU A 217 24.25 13.71 -7.52
C LEU A 217 23.18 14.73 -7.94
N LEU A 218 23.14 15.89 -7.28
CA LEU A 218 22.23 16.98 -7.67
C LEU A 218 22.66 17.68 -8.98
N GLU A 219 23.88 17.49 -9.49
CA GLU A 219 24.29 18.11 -10.76
C GLU A 219 23.60 17.49 -11.97
N THR A 220 23.39 16.17 -11.89
CA THR A 220 22.75 15.39 -12.95
C THR A 220 21.31 15.01 -12.60
N ALA A 221 20.90 15.16 -11.33
CA ALA A 221 19.66 14.57 -10.79
C ALA A 221 19.58 13.05 -11.03
N GLU A 222 20.72 12.38 -11.07
CA GLU A 222 20.87 10.95 -11.40
C GLU A 222 21.70 10.22 -10.35
N TYR A 223 21.42 8.94 -10.17
CA TYR A 223 22.24 8.08 -9.32
C TYR A 223 23.55 7.74 -10.04
N ASN A 224 24.66 7.87 -9.32
CA ASN A 224 25.93 7.33 -9.80
C ASN A 224 26.00 5.79 -9.59
N GLU A 225 27.03 5.18 -10.16
CA GLU A 225 27.25 3.72 -10.09
C GLU A 225 27.33 3.21 -8.64
N TRP A 226 27.98 3.99 -7.76
CA TRP A 226 28.14 3.63 -6.36
C TRP A 226 26.81 3.59 -5.61
N LEU A 227 25.96 4.61 -5.77
CA LEU A 227 24.66 4.65 -5.12
C LEU A 227 23.73 3.53 -5.62
N SER A 228 23.74 3.29 -6.94
CA SER A 228 22.98 2.18 -7.55
C SER A 228 23.42 0.82 -7.01
N THR A 229 24.73 0.64 -6.80
CA THR A 229 25.30 -0.61 -6.25
C THR A 229 24.91 -0.81 -4.78
N ILE A 230 24.84 0.27 -3.99
CA ILE A 230 24.39 0.20 -2.59
C ILE A 230 22.94 -0.29 -2.49
N PHE A 231 22.02 0.30 -3.25
CA PHE A 231 20.61 -0.11 -3.19
C PHE A 231 20.40 -1.57 -3.63
N GLY A 232 21.18 -2.04 -4.63
CA GLY A 232 21.24 -3.47 -4.95
C GLY A 232 21.82 -4.32 -3.80
N GLY A 233 22.87 -3.83 -3.14
CA GLY A 233 23.53 -4.47 -2.01
C GLY A 233 22.63 -4.66 -0.78
N ILE A 234 21.76 -3.70 -0.48
CA ILE A 234 20.79 -3.80 0.63
C ILE A 234 19.87 -5.02 0.45
N LYS A 235 19.41 -5.31 -0.78
CA LYS A 235 18.61 -6.51 -1.06
C LYS A 235 19.38 -7.80 -0.79
N ASN A 236 20.68 -7.82 -1.08
CA ASN A 236 21.55 -8.98 -0.83
C ASN A 236 21.84 -9.21 0.66
N LEU A 237 21.65 -8.20 1.52
CA LEU A 237 21.79 -8.35 2.98
C LEU A 237 20.79 -9.40 3.50
N ALA A 238 19.60 -9.47 2.92
CA ALA A 238 18.58 -10.45 3.31
C ALA A 238 19.04 -11.90 3.06
N ALA A 239 19.55 -12.18 1.86
CA ALA A 239 20.10 -13.49 1.52
C ALA A 239 21.37 -13.82 2.34
N THR A 240 22.25 -12.83 2.56
CA THR A 240 23.50 -13.04 3.31
C THR A 240 23.22 -13.40 4.76
N THR A 241 22.31 -12.66 5.43
CA THR A 241 21.91 -12.94 6.82
C THR A 241 21.25 -14.31 6.96
N PHE A 242 20.42 -14.73 6.00
CA PHE A 242 19.88 -16.09 5.94
C PHE A 242 20.98 -17.16 5.83
N LEU A 243 21.98 -16.98 4.95
CA LEU A 243 23.05 -17.96 4.78
C LEU A 243 23.94 -18.11 6.03
N LEU A 244 24.12 -17.02 6.79
CA LEU A 244 24.84 -17.06 8.07
C LEU A 244 24.05 -17.81 9.15
N GLU A 245 22.72 -17.87 9.06
CA GLU A 245 21.87 -18.63 9.97
C GLU A 245 21.99 -20.15 9.77
N TYR A 246 22.40 -20.58 8.56
CA TYR A 246 22.57 -21.99 8.19
C TYR A 246 24.01 -22.27 7.73
N PRO A 247 24.99 -22.42 8.65
CA PRO A 247 26.42 -22.43 8.30
C PRO A 247 26.84 -23.46 7.25
N LEU A 248 26.22 -24.65 7.21
CA LEU A 248 26.50 -25.64 6.17
C LEU A 248 26.04 -25.17 4.79
N LEU A 249 24.83 -24.60 4.72
CA LEU A 249 24.30 -24.03 3.49
C LEU A 249 25.13 -22.81 3.07
N GLY A 250 25.48 -21.93 4.01
CA GLY A 250 26.34 -20.78 3.77
C GLY A 250 27.73 -21.18 3.27
N ALA A 251 28.34 -22.23 3.84
CA ALA A 251 29.62 -22.75 3.39
C ALA A 251 29.53 -23.26 1.94
N VAL A 252 28.49 -24.01 1.59
CA VAL A 252 28.27 -24.48 0.22
C VAL A 252 28.02 -23.31 -0.73
N ALA A 253 27.13 -22.38 -0.37
CA ALA A 253 26.82 -21.21 -1.18
C ALA A 253 28.04 -20.33 -1.42
N SER A 254 28.94 -20.21 -0.43
CA SER A 254 30.17 -19.42 -0.54
C SER A 254 31.10 -19.88 -1.67
N LEU A 255 31.05 -21.16 -2.06
CA LEU A 255 31.79 -21.72 -3.20
C LEU A 255 31.28 -21.21 -4.56
N PHE A 256 30.03 -20.75 -4.61
CA PHE A 256 29.36 -20.31 -5.82
C PHE A 256 29.09 -18.79 -5.85
N VAL A 257 29.59 -18.03 -4.85
CA VAL A 257 29.42 -16.57 -4.83
C VAL A 257 30.12 -15.97 -6.07
N PRO A 258 29.38 -15.28 -6.96
CA PRO A 258 29.94 -14.71 -8.16
C PRO A 258 31.03 -13.68 -7.86
N LYS A 259 32.05 -13.60 -8.72
CA LYS A 259 33.13 -12.61 -8.59
C LYS A 259 32.59 -11.18 -8.57
N SER A 260 31.58 -10.89 -9.40
CA SER A 260 30.93 -9.58 -9.46
C SER A 260 30.36 -9.11 -8.12
N LEU A 261 29.84 -10.01 -7.28
CA LEU A 261 29.35 -9.65 -5.94
C LEU A 261 30.48 -9.26 -5.00
N LYS A 262 31.61 -9.98 -5.03
CA LYS A 262 32.80 -9.66 -4.23
C LYS A 262 33.43 -8.33 -4.68
N GLU A 263 33.51 -8.12 -5.99
CA GLU A 263 33.99 -6.88 -6.59
C GLU A 263 33.07 -5.69 -6.24
N SER A 264 31.75 -5.89 -6.22
CA SER A 264 30.78 -4.86 -5.81
C SER A 264 30.93 -4.47 -4.34
N GLN A 265 31.08 -5.44 -3.43
CA GLN A 265 31.33 -5.16 -2.01
C GLN A 265 32.62 -4.37 -1.79
N LYS A 266 33.69 -4.78 -2.50
CA LYS A 266 34.97 -4.06 -2.46
C LYS A 266 34.84 -2.64 -3.01
N PHE A 267 34.16 -2.46 -4.15
CA PHE A 267 33.93 -1.16 -4.76
C PHE A 267 33.19 -0.19 -3.83
N VAL A 268 32.11 -0.66 -3.17
CA VAL A 268 31.35 0.15 -2.23
C VAL A 268 32.22 0.62 -1.05
N PHE A 269 33.03 -0.28 -0.50
CA PHE A 269 33.96 0.04 0.58
C PHE A 269 35.06 1.02 0.13
N ASP A 270 35.76 0.71 -0.97
CA ASP A 270 36.88 1.51 -1.48
C ASP A 270 36.42 2.94 -1.80
N TYR A 271 35.21 3.12 -2.33
CA TYR A 271 34.66 4.44 -2.65
C TYR A 271 34.54 5.35 -1.42
N CYS A 272 34.14 4.81 -0.26
CA CYS A 272 34.12 5.57 0.99
C CYS A 272 35.54 5.73 1.56
N ALA A 273 36.33 4.65 1.53
CA ALA A 273 37.66 4.63 2.10
C ALA A 273 38.59 5.66 1.45
N THR A 274 38.58 5.77 0.12
CA THR A 274 39.37 6.77 -0.62
C THR A 274 38.98 8.21 -0.23
N ARG A 275 37.69 8.47 0.04
CA ARG A 275 37.23 9.81 0.46
C ARG A 275 37.65 10.14 1.88
N VAL A 276 37.60 9.18 2.79
CA VAL A 276 38.15 9.33 4.14
C VAL A 276 39.64 9.66 4.04
N GLU A 277 40.41 8.94 3.23
CA GLU A 277 41.85 9.20 3.05
C GLU A 277 42.12 10.61 2.52
N LYS A 278 41.42 11.03 1.45
CA LYS A 278 41.49 12.40 0.93
C LYS A 278 41.14 13.43 1.99
N ARG A 279 40.12 13.15 2.80
CA ARG A 279 39.67 14.06 3.85
C ARG A 279 40.70 14.16 4.98
N MET A 280 41.29 13.04 5.41
CA MET A 280 42.34 13.03 6.43
C MET A 280 43.60 13.77 5.98
N ALA A 281 43.92 13.74 4.68
CA ALA A 281 45.04 14.51 4.12
C ALA A 281 44.88 16.04 4.27
N LYS A 282 43.64 16.55 4.46
CA LYS A 282 43.38 17.98 4.72
C LYS A 282 43.67 18.40 6.18
N GLY A 283 43.95 17.45 7.08
CA GLY A 283 44.26 17.72 8.49
C GLY A 283 43.03 17.85 9.39
N ALA A 284 43.27 18.14 10.67
CA ALA A 284 42.26 18.16 11.73
C ALA A 284 41.38 19.44 11.75
N VAL A 285 41.85 20.53 11.14
CA VAL A 285 41.12 21.80 11.07
C VAL A 285 40.86 22.12 9.60
N THR A 286 39.59 22.34 9.27
CA THR A 286 39.13 22.74 7.94
C THR A 286 38.28 23.99 8.02
N GLU A 287 38.06 24.66 6.89
CA GLU A 287 37.20 25.85 6.81
C GLU A 287 35.73 25.52 7.14
N LYS A 288 35.26 24.32 6.76
CA LYS A 288 33.91 23.82 7.04
C LYS A 288 33.90 22.87 8.25
N PRO A 289 32.95 22.98 9.19
CA PRO A 289 32.88 22.13 10.39
C PRO A 289 32.23 20.77 10.10
N ASP A 290 32.89 19.90 9.33
CA ASP A 290 32.41 18.54 9.04
C ASP A 290 32.55 17.57 10.24
N PHE A 291 32.04 16.34 10.11
CA PHE A 291 32.05 15.34 11.18
C PHE A 291 33.46 15.03 11.71
N TRP A 292 34.45 14.99 10.81
CA TRP A 292 35.82 14.64 11.18
C TRP A 292 36.56 15.81 11.82
N SER A 293 36.38 17.04 11.36
CA SER A 293 36.95 18.22 12.01
C SER A 293 36.47 18.33 13.46
N LEU A 294 35.19 18.07 13.70
CA LEU A 294 34.61 18.11 15.05
C LEU A 294 35.00 16.92 15.92
N ALA A 295 35.23 15.75 15.31
CA ALA A 295 35.76 14.56 16.00
C ALA A 295 37.25 14.71 16.36
N LEU A 296 38.08 15.19 15.43
CA LEU A 296 39.53 15.32 15.57
C LEU A 296 39.95 16.48 16.48
N ALA A 297 39.16 17.56 16.53
CA ALA A 297 39.41 18.69 17.43
C ALA A 297 39.45 18.32 18.93
N GLN A 298 39.00 17.13 19.31
CA GLN A 298 38.96 16.69 20.71
C GLN A 298 40.27 16.10 21.26
N HIS A 299 41.36 16.10 20.47
CA HIS A 299 42.80 15.86 20.74
C HIS A 299 43.31 14.85 21.81
N ASP A 300 42.55 14.37 22.80
CA ASP A 300 43.14 13.70 23.99
C ASP A 300 42.40 12.48 24.58
N LYS A 301 41.31 11.95 24.01
CA LYS A 301 40.66 10.74 24.58
C LYS A 301 40.12 9.77 23.52
N GLY A 302 40.95 8.78 23.14
CA GLY A 302 40.49 7.57 22.44
C GLY A 302 40.41 7.65 20.92
N ALA A 303 41.45 8.20 20.27
CA ALA A 303 41.54 8.34 18.81
C ALA A 303 41.15 7.05 18.06
N LEU A 304 40.44 7.21 16.94
CA LEU A 304 40.18 6.15 15.97
C LEU A 304 41.39 6.00 15.05
N ASP A 305 41.76 4.77 14.72
CA ASP A 305 42.71 4.54 13.63
C ASP A 305 42.01 4.75 12.27
N LEU A 306 42.79 4.88 11.20
CA LEU A 306 42.25 5.15 9.86
C LEU A 306 41.29 4.04 9.39
N GLU A 307 41.51 2.79 9.79
CA GLU A 307 40.66 1.66 9.38
C GLU A 307 39.31 1.68 10.12
N ASP A 308 39.30 2.07 11.39
CA ASP A 308 38.07 2.35 12.13
C ASP A 308 37.32 3.56 11.53
N MET A 309 38.02 4.58 11.04
CA MET A 309 37.39 5.71 10.34
C MET A 309 36.72 5.27 9.04
N LYS A 310 37.41 4.46 8.22
CA LYS A 310 36.87 3.89 6.97
C LYS A 310 35.60 3.06 7.22
N ALA A 311 35.58 2.24 8.27
CA ALA A 311 34.41 1.43 8.64
C ALA A 311 33.21 2.28 9.12
N ASN A 312 33.44 3.45 9.72
CA ASN A 312 32.34 4.35 10.11
C ASN A 312 31.83 5.21 8.95
N ALA A 313 32.65 5.48 7.93
CA ALA A 313 32.27 6.29 6.78
C ALA A 313 31.13 5.67 5.95
N GLY A 314 31.21 4.38 5.65
CA GLY A 314 30.13 3.68 4.93
C GLY A 314 28.81 3.75 5.68
N LEU A 315 28.86 3.60 7.01
CA LEU A 315 27.69 3.76 7.88
C LEU A 315 27.10 5.17 7.80
N PHE A 316 27.90 6.23 7.91
CA PHE A 316 27.37 7.60 7.86
C PHE A 316 26.67 7.89 6.54
N MET A 317 27.27 7.48 5.43
CA MET A 317 26.67 7.68 4.10
C MET A 317 25.31 7.01 3.96
N VAL A 318 25.21 5.72 4.29
CA VAL A 318 23.95 4.98 4.10
C VAL A 318 22.91 5.40 5.14
N ALA A 319 23.27 5.41 6.42
CA ALA A 319 22.32 5.65 7.50
C ALA A 319 21.83 7.11 7.56
N GLY A 320 22.69 8.07 7.21
CA GLY A 320 22.35 9.50 7.24
C GLY A 320 21.52 9.97 6.06
N SER A 321 21.64 9.30 4.90
CA SER A 321 21.02 9.78 3.66
C SER A 321 19.67 9.12 3.39
N GLU A 322 19.68 7.79 3.18
CA GLU A 322 18.50 7.03 2.70
C GLU A 322 17.32 7.14 3.68
N THR A 323 17.58 7.06 4.99
CA THR A 323 16.50 7.10 6.00
C THR A 323 15.76 8.44 6.01
N THR A 324 16.48 9.55 5.82
CA THR A 324 15.95 10.92 5.75
C THR A 324 15.16 11.13 4.46
N ALA A 325 15.70 10.66 3.32
CA ALA A 325 15.03 10.73 2.03
C ALA A 325 13.71 9.93 2.04
N THR A 326 13.74 8.70 2.58
CA THR A 326 12.57 7.84 2.73
C THR A 326 11.50 8.48 3.63
N MET A 327 11.91 9.15 4.72
CA MET A 327 10.96 9.83 5.58
C MET A 327 10.30 11.03 4.90
N LEU A 328 11.08 11.88 4.22
CA LEU A 328 10.54 13.02 3.48
C LEU A 328 9.63 12.57 2.33
N SER A 329 9.97 11.49 1.65
CA SER A 329 9.12 10.89 0.60
C SER A 329 7.77 10.46 1.17
N GLY A 330 7.79 9.73 2.29
CA GLY A 330 6.56 9.33 2.99
C GLY A 330 5.75 10.52 3.49
N LEU A 331 6.40 11.58 3.99
CA LEU A 331 5.71 12.79 4.44
C LEU A 331 4.97 13.46 3.28
N PHE A 332 5.66 13.73 2.17
CA PHE A 332 5.04 14.40 1.02
C PHE A 332 3.92 13.56 0.41
N TYR A 333 4.11 12.25 0.29
CA TYR A 333 3.05 11.35 -0.17
C TYR A 333 1.81 11.41 0.73
N ASN A 334 1.99 11.28 2.06
CA ASN A 334 0.88 11.34 3.01
C ASN A 334 0.18 12.71 3.00
N LEU A 335 0.92 13.82 2.91
CA LEU A 335 0.30 15.14 2.80
C LEU A 335 -0.49 15.29 1.50
N LEU A 336 0.06 14.83 0.38
CA LEU A 336 -0.60 14.90 -0.93
C LEU A 336 -1.85 14.01 -1.02
N MET A 337 -1.87 12.90 -0.28
CA MET A 337 -3.05 12.05 -0.10
C MET A 337 -4.08 12.62 0.89
N ASN A 338 -3.74 13.66 1.65
CA ASN A 338 -4.61 14.29 2.65
C ASN A 338 -4.60 15.83 2.48
N PRO A 339 -5.33 16.38 1.48
CA PRO A 339 -5.27 17.79 1.10
C PRO A 339 -5.62 18.78 2.22
N ASP A 340 -6.51 18.40 3.15
CA ASP A 340 -6.85 19.20 4.33
C ASP A 340 -5.62 19.40 5.24
N LYS A 341 -4.85 18.33 5.48
CA LYS A 341 -3.61 18.37 6.28
C LYS A 341 -2.53 19.17 5.55
N MET A 342 -2.41 18.99 4.24
CA MET A 342 -1.49 19.76 3.41
C MET A 342 -1.78 21.26 3.49
N LYS A 343 -3.06 21.65 3.34
CA LYS A 343 -3.48 23.04 3.45
C LYS A 343 -3.12 23.65 4.81
N LYS A 344 -3.46 22.98 5.91
CA LYS A 344 -3.14 23.43 7.28
C LYS A 344 -1.63 23.60 7.49
N LEU A 345 -0.82 22.70 6.95
CA LEU A 345 0.64 22.80 7.04
C LEU A 345 1.21 23.95 6.18
N VAL A 346 0.72 24.12 4.95
CA VAL A 346 1.12 25.22 4.08
C VAL A 346 0.76 26.57 4.70
N GLU A 347 -0.42 26.69 5.31
CA GLU A 347 -0.83 27.88 6.05
C GLU A 347 0.10 28.18 7.24
N GLU A 348 0.49 27.16 8.03
CA GLU A 348 1.48 27.34 9.11
C GLU A 348 2.83 27.83 8.55
N VAL A 349 3.37 27.17 7.52
CA VAL A 349 4.68 27.47 6.95
C VAL A 349 4.70 28.87 6.30
N ARG A 350 3.75 29.17 5.42
CA ARG A 350 3.72 30.43 4.68
C ARG A 350 3.24 31.61 5.53
N GLY A 351 2.49 31.35 6.59
CA GLY A 351 2.04 32.36 7.54
C GLY A 351 3.07 32.73 8.62
N ALA A 352 4.04 31.86 8.90
CA ALA A 352 5.02 32.05 9.98
C ALA A 352 6.21 32.95 9.62
N PHE A 353 6.53 33.13 8.34
CA PHE A 353 7.74 33.82 7.89
C PHE A 353 7.45 34.88 6.85
N ALA A 354 8.23 35.96 6.83
CA ALA A 354 8.08 37.03 5.84
C ALA A 354 8.91 36.80 4.57
N SER A 355 9.97 35.97 4.66
CA SER A 355 10.85 35.68 3.53
C SER A 355 11.53 34.31 3.65
N GLU A 356 11.96 33.75 2.52
CA GLU A 356 12.70 32.48 2.46
C GLU A 356 14.00 32.50 3.29
N ASN A 357 14.62 33.68 3.46
CA ASN A 357 15.85 33.83 4.24
C ASN A 357 15.64 33.56 5.74
N GLU A 358 14.40 33.71 6.24
CA GLU A 358 14.05 33.42 7.63
C GLU A 358 13.94 31.92 7.90
N LEU A 359 13.97 31.07 6.86
CA LEU A 359 13.97 29.61 6.99
C LEU A 359 15.37 29.11 7.43
N THR A 360 15.63 29.27 8.73
CA THR A 360 16.84 28.79 9.42
C THR A 360 16.51 27.66 10.39
N ILE A 361 17.53 26.93 10.86
CA ILE A 361 17.33 25.83 11.83
C ILE A 361 16.61 26.35 13.08
N GLU A 362 16.95 27.54 13.58
CA GLU A 362 16.32 28.12 14.76
C GLU A 362 14.85 28.49 14.53
N ASN A 363 14.56 29.20 13.45
CA ASN A 363 13.26 29.82 13.23
C ASN A 363 12.17 28.77 12.96
N ILE A 364 12.52 27.71 12.22
CA ILE A 364 11.56 26.65 11.86
C ILE A 364 11.26 25.70 13.02
N GLN A 365 11.94 25.80 14.17
CA GLN A 365 11.65 24.91 15.30
C GLN A 365 10.27 25.14 15.91
N GLY A 366 9.72 26.34 15.74
CA GLY A 366 8.41 26.74 16.28
C GLY A 366 7.20 26.22 15.49
N LEU A 367 7.40 25.56 14.35
CA LEU A 367 6.33 25.02 13.51
C LEU A 367 5.76 23.74 14.16
N THR A 368 4.71 23.92 14.96
CA THR A 368 4.09 22.88 15.78
C THR A 368 3.36 21.83 14.96
N TYR A 369 2.63 22.26 13.92
CA TYR A 369 1.89 21.36 13.05
C TYR A 369 2.85 20.59 12.13
N LEU A 370 3.92 21.21 11.64
CA LEU A 370 5.00 20.49 10.97
C LEU A 370 5.60 19.38 11.84
N ALA A 371 5.84 19.65 13.13
CA ALA A 371 6.34 18.65 14.07
C ALA A 371 5.35 17.49 14.26
N ALA A 372 4.04 17.80 14.31
CA ALA A 372 2.98 16.81 14.36
C ALA A 372 2.94 15.95 13.08
N CYS A 373 3.05 16.55 11.90
CA CYS A 373 3.13 15.84 10.62
C CYS A 373 4.35 14.91 10.55
N PHE A 374 5.51 15.32 11.08
CA PHE A 374 6.69 14.43 11.14
C PHE A 374 6.48 13.24 12.08
N ASN A 375 5.91 13.44 13.27
CA ASN A 375 5.61 12.35 14.18
C ASN A 375 4.62 11.36 13.55
N GLU A 376 3.58 11.88 12.90
CA GLU A 376 2.60 11.04 12.24
C GLU A 376 3.18 10.31 11.02
N SER A 377 4.00 10.98 10.21
CA SER A 377 4.69 10.37 9.07
C SER A 377 5.62 9.25 9.52
N LEU A 378 6.40 9.46 10.60
CA LEU A 378 7.26 8.43 11.19
C LEU A 378 6.47 7.26 11.80
N ARG A 379 5.19 7.46 12.13
CA ARG A 379 4.29 6.42 12.60
C ARG A 379 3.72 5.60 11.44
N VAL A 380 3.11 6.24 10.44
CA VAL A 380 2.46 5.56 9.30
C VAL A 380 3.46 5.02 8.27
N TYR A 381 4.59 5.70 8.11
CA TYR A 381 5.60 5.36 7.11
C TYR A 381 7.00 5.33 7.75
N PRO A 382 7.25 4.40 8.69
CA PRO A 382 8.53 4.35 9.39
C PRO A 382 9.67 3.95 8.43
N SER A 383 10.69 4.80 8.26
CA SER A 383 11.86 4.48 7.43
C SER A 383 12.56 3.18 7.86
N VAL A 384 12.43 2.81 9.14
CA VAL A 384 12.91 1.54 9.68
C VAL A 384 11.72 0.80 10.30
N PRO A 385 11.14 -0.20 9.60
CA PRO A 385 9.90 -0.86 10.03
C PRO A 385 10.11 -1.92 11.13
N GLN A 386 11.36 -2.30 11.42
CA GLN A 386 11.69 -3.35 12.39
C GLN A 386 12.77 -2.87 13.36
N GLY A 387 12.54 -3.09 14.66
CA GLY A 387 13.48 -2.69 15.69
C GLY A 387 14.80 -3.47 15.64
N PRO A 388 15.91 -2.86 16.09
CA PRO A 388 17.23 -3.49 16.02
C PRO A 388 17.26 -4.79 16.86
N PRO A 389 17.67 -5.95 16.31
CA PRO A 389 17.56 -7.21 17.03
C PRO A 389 18.54 -7.33 18.20
N ARG A 390 18.12 -8.01 19.26
CA ARG A 390 18.91 -8.34 20.45
C ARG A 390 18.78 -9.82 20.78
N VAL A 391 19.74 -10.35 21.52
CA VAL A 391 19.74 -11.73 22.03
C VAL A 391 19.82 -11.69 23.54
N MET A 392 18.97 -12.45 24.20
CA MET A 392 18.98 -12.62 25.66
C MET A 392 20.22 -13.42 26.09
N ASP A 393 20.98 -12.89 27.04
CA ASP A 393 22.15 -13.55 27.61
C ASP A 393 21.79 -14.71 28.54
N ALA A 394 22.84 -15.42 28.98
CA ALA A 394 22.73 -16.54 29.90
C ALA A 394 21.93 -16.18 31.17
N GLY A 395 21.03 -17.08 31.58
CA GLY A 395 20.16 -16.91 32.74
C GLY A 395 18.82 -16.21 32.47
N GLY A 396 18.60 -15.68 31.27
CA GLY A 396 17.32 -15.07 30.88
C GLY A 396 17.03 -13.71 31.55
N GLY A 397 15.85 -13.16 31.26
CA GLY A 397 15.46 -11.83 31.75
C GLY A 397 13.95 -11.57 31.71
N ILE A 398 13.53 -10.46 32.30
CA ILE A 398 12.11 -10.03 32.27
C ILE A 398 11.95 -8.96 31.19
N ILE A 399 11.06 -9.20 30.23
CA ILE A 399 10.69 -8.25 29.16
C ILE A 399 9.16 -8.14 29.14
N SER A 400 8.62 -6.92 29.24
CA SER A 400 7.17 -6.67 29.25
C SER A 400 6.45 -7.53 30.29
N GLY A 401 7.04 -7.65 31.48
CA GLY A 401 6.50 -8.46 32.57
C GLY A 401 6.67 -9.98 32.44
N HIS A 402 7.24 -10.49 31.35
CA HIS A 402 7.38 -11.93 31.09
C HIS A 402 8.83 -12.41 31.18
N PHE A 403 9.05 -13.58 31.81
CA PHE A 403 10.37 -14.21 31.78
C PHE A 403 10.67 -14.80 30.40
N VAL A 404 11.74 -14.31 29.80
CA VAL A 404 12.30 -14.70 28.52
C VAL A 404 13.61 -15.47 28.77
N PRO A 405 13.73 -16.71 28.29
CA PRO A 405 14.92 -17.53 28.48
C PRO A 405 16.11 -17.02 27.66
N GLU A 406 17.31 -17.46 28.05
CA GLU A 406 18.56 -17.23 27.32
C GLU A 406 18.48 -17.66 25.85
N ASN A 407 19.33 -17.09 25.01
CA ASN A 407 19.41 -17.33 23.56
C ASN A 407 18.13 -17.00 22.77
N THR A 408 17.17 -16.31 23.39
CA THR A 408 15.99 -15.79 22.68
C THR A 408 16.33 -14.51 21.94
N ARG A 409 15.93 -14.42 20.67
CA ARG A 409 16.04 -13.23 19.85
C ARG A 409 14.82 -12.33 20.03
N LEU A 410 15.05 -11.03 20.18
CA LEU A 410 14.06 -10.06 20.62
C LEU A 410 14.18 -8.77 19.81
N SER A 411 13.04 -8.23 19.40
CA SER A 411 12.94 -6.89 18.79
C SER A 411 11.54 -6.33 18.99
N LEU A 412 11.43 -5.00 19.07
CA LEU A 412 10.15 -4.32 18.93
C LEU A 412 9.82 -4.15 17.44
N ALA A 413 8.66 -4.63 17.01
CA ALA A 413 8.22 -4.51 15.62
C ALA A 413 7.63 -3.12 15.39
N GLN A 414 8.45 -2.15 14.98
CA GLN A 414 8.05 -0.74 14.87
C GLN A 414 6.81 -0.56 14.00
N TYR A 415 6.81 -1.11 12.78
CA TYR A 415 5.67 -1.01 11.86
C TYR A 415 4.39 -1.58 12.50
N SER A 416 4.44 -2.81 12.99
CA SER A 416 3.30 -3.47 13.64
C SER A 416 2.84 -2.75 14.91
N ALA A 417 3.77 -2.19 15.69
CA ALA A 417 3.44 -1.44 16.89
C ALA A 417 2.75 -0.12 16.57
N TYR A 418 3.18 0.55 15.49
CA TYR A 418 2.66 1.85 15.07
C TYR A 418 1.30 1.73 14.38
N HIS A 419 1.01 0.58 13.77
CA HIS A 419 -0.24 0.27 13.09
C HIS A 419 -1.21 -0.58 13.93
N SER A 420 -0.85 -0.90 15.19
CA SER A 420 -1.73 -1.71 16.04
C SER A 420 -2.84 -0.86 16.69
N PRO A 421 -4.12 -1.30 16.63
CA PRO A 421 -5.21 -0.67 17.36
C PRO A 421 -5.05 -0.77 18.89
N ALA A 422 -4.15 -1.62 19.38
CA ALA A 422 -3.79 -1.65 20.79
C ALA A 422 -2.98 -0.40 21.20
N ASN A 423 -2.30 0.26 20.27
CA ASN A 423 -1.46 1.43 20.54
C ASN A 423 -2.06 2.74 20.05
N PHE A 424 -2.73 2.73 18.89
CA PHE A 424 -3.28 3.93 18.26
C PHE A 424 -4.72 3.71 17.79
N LYS A 425 -5.61 4.66 18.08
CA LYS A 425 -6.92 4.77 17.42
C LYS A 425 -6.72 5.15 15.95
N ASP A 426 -7.49 4.52 15.06
CA ASP A 426 -7.42 4.68 13.60
C ASP A 426 -5.98 4.59 13.07
N PRO A 427 -5.30 3.47 13.32
CA PRO A 427 -3.86 3.37 13.19
C PRO A 427 -3.37 3.39 11.73
N LEU A 428 -4.26 3.20 10.74
CA LEU A 428 -3.86 3.25 9.33
C LEU A 428 -4.02 4.66 8.71
N SER A 429 -4.68 5.58 9.41
CA SER A 429 -4.96 6.93 8.91
C SER A 429 -3.85 7.92 9.27
N PHE A 430 -3.52 8.84 8.36
CA PHE A 430 -2.57 9.92 8.62
C PHE A 430 -3.26 11.10 9.33
N ILE A 431 -3.13 11.16 10.67
CA ILE A 431 -3.81 12.16 11.51
C ILE A 431 -2.77 12.92 12.36
N PRO A 432 -2.17 14.01 11.84
CA PRO A 432 -1.23 14.84 12.60
C PRO A 432 -1.82 15.39 13.91
N GLU A 433 -3.13 15.68 13.93
CA GLU A 433 -3.82 16.24 15.09
C GLU A 433 -3.69 15.41 16.37
N ARG A 434 -3.44 14.10 16.26
CA ARG A 434 -3.19 13.26 17.44
C ARG A 434 -1.97 13.68 18.24
N TRP A 435 -1.05 14.45 17.66
CA TRP A 435 0.17 14.92 18.32
C TRP A 435 0.04 16.32 18.92
N LEU A 436 -1.10 16.99 18.71
CA LEU A 436 -1.37 18.33 19.22
C LEU A 436 -2.11 18.23 20.55
N THR A 437 -1.76 19.08 21.51
CA THR A 437 -2.45 19.12 22.81
C THR A 437 -3.66 20.05 22.80
N ASP A 438 -3.62 21.07 21.95
CA ASP A 438 -4.59 22.19 21.95
C ASP A 438 -5.62 22.07 20.82
N ASP A 439 -5.55 21.01 20.01
CA ASP A 439 -6.48 20.75 18.91
C ASP A 439 -7.78 20.13 19.45
N PRO A 440 -8.98 20.55 19.00
CA PRO A 440 -10.25 19.96 19.43
C PRO A 440 -10.33 18.44 19.28
N LEU A 441 -9.64 17.87 18.27
CA LEU A 441 -9.61 16.42 18.03
C LEU A 441 -8.66 15.67 18.99
N ALA A 442 -7.79 16.38 19.71
CA ALA A 442 -6.79 15.75 20.60
C ALA A 442 -7.42 14.83 21.66
N ALA A 443 -8.62 15.18 22.15
CA ALA A 443 -9.36 14.42 23.13
C ALA A 443 -9.74 13.01 22.63
N GLU A 444 -9.95 12.84 21.32
CA GLU A 444 -10.29 11.54 20.73
C GLU A 444 -9.12 10.54 20.77
N PHE A 445 -7.90 11.06 20.80
CA PHE A 445 -6.64 10.29 20.78
C PHE A 445 -5.96 10.25 22.15
N ALA A 446 -6.69 10.59 23.23
CA ALA A 446 -6.15 10.64 24.58
C ALA A 446 -5.68 9.28 25.10
N ASN A 447 -6.27 8.19 24.60
CA ASN A 447 -5.93 6.81 24.98
C ASN A 447 -4.80 6.19 24.15
N ASP A 448 -4.27 6.89 23.15
CA ASP A 448 -3.14 6.39 22.37
C ASP A 448 -1.89 6.21 23.25
N ARG A 449 -1.22 5.06 23.12
CA ARG A 449 0.06 4.77 23.79
C ARG A 449 1.22 5.34 22.99
N LYS A 450 1.25 6.67 22.89
CA LYS A 450 2.19 7.45 22.05
C LYS A 450 3.68 7.20 22.38
N ASP A 451 3.99 6.72 23.58
CA ASP A 451 5.37 6.40 23.98
C ASP A 451 5.97 5.19 23.24
N VAL A 452 5.13 4.39 22.57
CA VAL A 452 5.60 3.33 21.65
C VAL A 452 6.33 3.90 20.43
N LEU A 453 6.04 5.14 20.01
CA LEU A 453 6.68 5.78 18.86
C LEU A 453 8.12 6.19 19.20
N GLN A 454 9.08 5.36 18.82
CA GLN A 454 10.53 5.60 18.96
C GLN A 454 11.26 5.39 17.62
N PRO A 455 11.02 6.23 16.61
CA PRO A 455 11.58 6.05 15.26
C PRO A 455 13.12 6.10 15.23
N PHE A 456 13.72 6.76 16.22
CA PHE A 456 15.17 6.86 16.37
C PHE A 456 15.75 5.86 17.38
N SER A 457 14.98 4.81 17.72
CA SER A 457 15.30 3.83 18.77
C SER A 457 15.44 4.46 20.17
N TYR A 458 15.76 3.65 21.18
CA TYR A 458 15.75 4.03 22.59
C TYR A 458 17.07 3.68 23.31
N GLY A 459 17.39 4.43 24.38
CA GLY A 459 18.52 4.14 25.27
C GLY A 459 19.91 4.51 24.72
N PRO A 460 21.01 3.98 25.31
CA PRO A 460 22.39 4.42 25.04
C PRO A 460 22.89 4.13 23.61
N ARG A 461 22.14 3.32 22.85
CA ARG A 461 22.45 2.94 21.46
C ARG A 461 21.42 3.50 20.47
N ASN A 462 20.63 4.52 20.85
CA ASN A 462 19.71 5.20 19.95
C ASN A 462 20.46 5.92 18.80
N CYS A 463 19.72 6.38 17.78
CA CYS A 463 20.30 7.07 16.62
C CYS A 463 21.15 8.28 17.05
N ILE A 464 22.43 8.30 16.65
CA ILE A 464 23.33 9.43 16.91
C ILE A 464 22.99 10.64 16.03
N GLY A 465 22.47 10.39 14.82
CA GLY A 465 22.11 11.41 13.84
C GLY A 465 20.69 11.98 14.00
N LYS A 466 19.99 11.68 15.12
CA LYS A 466 18.59 12.11 15.33
C LYS A 466 18.38 13.61 15.08
N ASN A 467 19.23 14.45 15.68
CA ASN A 467 19.06 15.91 15.57
C ASN A 467 19.41 16.41 14.16
N LEU A 468 20.43 15.82 13.50
CA LEU A 468 20.77 16.13 12.11
C LEU A 468 19.57 15.85 11.19
N ALA A 469 19.01 14.64 11.27
CA ALA A 469 17.86 14.26 10.47
C ALA A 469 16.67 15.20 10.73
N LEU A 470 16.35 15.53 11.99
CA LEU A 470 15.26 16.45 12.30
C LEU A 470 15.46 17.85 11.73
N HIS A 471 16.68 18.39 11.76
CA HIS A 471 16.98 19.69 11.17
C HIS A 471 16.91 19.66 9.64
N GLU A 472 17.51 18.64 9.02
CA GLU A 472 17.49 18.47 7.56
C GLU A 472 16.06 18.29 7.05
N MET A 473 15.27 17.39 7.64
CA MET A 473 13.87 17.17 7.28
C MET A 473 13.05 18.45 7.39
N ARG A 474 13.20 19.21 8.49
CA ARG A 474 12.52 20.50 8.70
C ARG A 474 12.88 21.51 7.63
N LEU A 475 14.17 21.69 7.33
CA LEU A 475 14.64 22.64 6.32
C LEU A 475 14.09 22.28 4.93
N VAL A 476 14.18 21.00 4.55
CA VAL A 476 13.68 20.53 3.24
C VAL A 476 12.18 20.72 3.13
N ALA A 477 11.40 20.19 4.07
CA ALA A 477 9.94 20.29 4.05
C ALA A 477 9.47 21.75 4.01
N THR A 478 10.03 22.61 4.87
CA THR A 478 9.63 24.01 4.95
C THR A 478 9.98 24.76 3.67
N LYS A 479 11.18 24.56 3.11
CA LYS A 479 11.59 25.23 1.85
C LYS A 479 10.79 24.76 0.65
N VAL A 480 10.45 23.48 0.56
CA VAL A 480 9.60 22.96 -0.52
C VAL A 480 8.21 23.59 -0.44
N LEU A 481 7.56 23.53 0.73
CA LEU A 481 6.21 24.05 0.92
C LEU A 481 6.14 25.58 0.81
N TRP A 482 7.21 26.29 1.15
CA TRP A 482 7.34 27.73 0.92
C TRP A 482 7.36 28.07 -0.57
N ASN A 483 8.08 27.29 -1.39
CA ASN A 483 8.34 27.61 -2.80
C ASN A 483 7.32 27.05 -3.79
N PHE A 484 6.63 25.95 -3.46
CA PHE A 484 5.84 25.20 -4.43
C PHE A 484 4.47 24.80 -3.88
N ASP A 485 3.47 24.80 -4.77
CA ASP A 485 2.24 24.06 -4.60
C ASP A 485 2.43 22.69 -5.26
N LEU A 486 2.26 21.62 -4.47
CA LEU A 486 2.54 20.25 -4.92
C LEU A 486 1.24 19.54 -5.29
N GLU A 487 1.29 18.75 -6.36
CA GLU A 487 0.20 17.85 -6.79
C GLU A 487 0.75 16.44 -6.99
N LEU A 488 -0.06 15.43 -6.64
CA LEU A 488 0.30 14.03 -6.82
C LEU A 488 0.03 13.60 -8.26
N CYS A 489 0.98 12.90 -8.89
CA CYS A 489 0.76 12.34 -10.22
C CYS A 489 -0.38 11.30 -10.18
N PRO A 490 -1.30 11.26 -11.17
CA PRO A 490 -2.43 10.34 -11.18
C PRO A 490 -2.05 8.86 -11.01
N GLU A 491 -0.89 8.46 -11.54
CA GLU A 491 -0.35 7.09 -11.45
C GLU A 491 0.06 6.71 -10.02
N SER A 492 0.30 7.71 -9.16
CA SER A 492 0.61 7.49 -7.74
C SER A 492 -0.64 7.28 -6.88
N ARG A 493 -1.84 7.28 -7.49
CA ARG A 493 -3.08 6.79 -6.88
C ARG A 493 -3.28 5.33 -7.32
N ASP A 494 -3.34 4.39 -6.37
CA ASP A 494 -3.42 2.93 -6.59
C ASP A 494 -4.71 2.45 -7.28
N LEU A 495 -5.50 3.34 -7.90
CA LEU A 495 -6.77 3.01 -8.55
C LEU A 495 -6.57 2.05 -9.73
N ARG A 496 -5.55 2.27 -10.57
CA ARG A 496 -5.24 1.39 -11.71
C ARG A 496 -4.76 0.01 -11.25
N ASP A 497 -3.95 -0.04 -10.20
CA ASP A 497 -3.47 -1.30 -9.64
C ASP A 497 -4.61 -2.07 -8.97
N SER A 498 -5.45 -1.37 -8.20
CA SER A 498 -6.66 -1.94 -7.60
C SER A 498 -7.61 -2.48 -8.67
N MET A 499 -7.79 -1.77 -9.78
CA MET A 499 -8.67 -2.20 -10.88
C MET A 499 -8.11 -3.43 -11.59
N SER A 500 -6.80 -3.45 -11.85
CA SER A 500 -6.11 -4.59 -12.45
C SER A 500 -6.22 -5.83 -11.57
N LEU A 501 -6.03 -5.66 -10.26
CA LEU A 501 -6.13 -6.75 -9.30
C LEU A 501 -7.58 -7.25 -9.15
N ALA A 502 -8.56 -6.34 -9.01
CA ALA A 502 -9.97 -6.70 -8.94
C ALA A 502 -10.42 -7.49 -10.17
N ALA A 503 -10.02 -7.03 -11.36
CA ALA A 503 -10.30 -7.71 -12.62
C ALA A 503 -9.68 -9.11 -12.64
N ALA A 504 -8.39 -9.24 -12.31
CA ALA A 504 -7.71 -10.53 -12.27
C ALA A 504 -8.35 -11.52 -11.27
N LEU A 505 -8.75 -11.07 -10.09
CA LEU A 505 -9.33 -11.91 -9.04
C LEU A 505 -10.78 -12.34 -9.34
N THR A 506 -11.47 -11.62 -10.23
CA THR A 506 -12.85 -11.92 -10.64
C THR A 506 -12.94 -12.37 -12.10
N ASP A 507 -11.79 -12.69 -12.70
CA ASP A 507 -11.60 -13.11 -14.09
C ASP A 507 -12.28 -12.17 -15.12
N LEU A 508 -12.10 -10.86 -14.96
CA LEU A 508 -12.38 -9.86 -15.98
C LEU A 508 -11.09 -9.51 -16.71
N GLU A 509 -11.20 -9.28 -18.01
CA GLU A 509 -10.15 -8.67 -18.83
C GLU A 509 -10.50 -7.21 -19.05
N ILE A 510 -9.55 -6.31 -18.78
CA ILE A 510 -9.74 -4.88 -18.90
C ILE A 510 -8.66 -4.25 -19.78
N GLU A 511 -9.07 -3.27 -20.57
CA GLU A 511 -8.20 -2.39 -21.33
C GLU A 511 -8.38 -0.97 -20.81
N TYR A 512 -7.27 -0.26 -20.61
CA TYR A 512 -7.29 1.09 -20.07
C TYR A 512 -7.39 2.12 -21.19
N VAL A 513 -8.37 3.01 -21.05
CA VAL A 513 -8.45 4.25 -21.83
C VAL A 513 -8.16 5.40 -20.88
N ASP A 514 -7.08 6.11 -21.12
CA ASP A 514 -6.66 7.20 -20.26
C ASP A 514 -7.69 8.35 -20.30
N GLY A 515 -7.87 8.99 -19.14
CA GLY A 515 -8.69 10.20 -18.99
C GLY A 515 -8.11 11.38 -19.76
N VAL A 516 -8.83 12.50 -19.71
CA VAL A 516 -8.46 13.72 -20.44
C VAL A 516 -8.11 14.81 -19.44
N SER A 517 -6.96 15.44 -19.59
CA SER A 517 -6.49 16.54 -18.73
C SER A 517 -6.73 17.93 -19.32
N GLU A 518 -7.03 18.01 -20.61
CA GLU A 518 -7.29 19.27 -21.33
C GLU A 518 -8.26 19.04 -22.51
N VAL A 519 -9.11 20.03 -22.77
CA VAL A 519 -10.04 20.04 -23.92
C VAL A 519 -9.96 21.40 -24.61
N ASP A 520 -9.66 21.42 -25.91
CA ASP A 520 -9.70 22.65 -26.71
C ASP A 520 -11.15 23.16 -26.78
N GLU A 521 -11.39 24.41 -26.34
CA GLU A 521 -12.71 25.04 -26.41
C GLU A 521 -13.32 25.03 -27.81
N LYS A 522 -12.50 25.04 -28.87
CA LYS A 522 -12.97 24.98 -30.26
C LYS A 522 -13.47 23.59 -30.66
N SER A 523 -13.11 22.56 -29.90
CA SER A 523 -13.55 21.18 -30.11
C SER A 523 -14.86 20.85 -29.39
N LEU A 524 -15.37 21.79 -28.58
CA LEU A 524 -16.61 21.60 -27.84
C LEU A 524 -17.81 21.60 -28.79
N PRO A 525 -18.80 20.73 -28.57
CA PRO A 525 -20.05 20.73 -29.31
C PRO A 525 -20.82 22.05 -29.10
N PRO A 526 -21.77 22.37 -30.00
CA PRO A 526 -22.66 23.51 -29.82
C PRO A 526 -23.34 23.48 -28.43
N GLY A 527 -23.69 24.62 -27.85
CA GLY A 527 -24.37 24.66 -26.54
C GLY A 527 -23.45 24.47 -25.32
N ALA A 528 -22.19 24.05 -25.50
CA ALA A 528 -21.29 23.78 -24.38
C ALA A 528 -21.01 25.02 -23.52
N LYS A 529 -20.88 26.21 -24.12
CA LYS A 529 -20.62 27.46 -23.38
C LYS A 529 -21.80 27.86 -22.50
N GLU A 530 -23.02 27.55 -22.97
CA GLU A 530 -24.28 27.86 -22.30
C GLU A 530 -24.52 26.96 -21.08
N THR A 531 -23.91 25.77 -21.04
CA THR A 531 -24.06 24.84 -19.91
C THR A 531 -23.21 25.19 -18.68
N ASN A 532 -22.15 25.99 -18.84
CA ASN A 532 -21.24 26.40 -17.76
C ASN A 532 -20.73 25.22 -16.89
N LEU A 533 -20.38 24.10 -17.52
CA LEU A 533 -19.90 22.91 -16.81
C LEU A 533 -18.53 23.14 -16.18
N ALA A 534 -18.30 22.50 -15.03
CA ALA A 534 -16.99 22.41 -14.42
C ALA A 534 -15.99 21.68 -15.35
N LYS A 535 -14.70 22.01 -15.23
CA LYS A 535 -13.64 21.40 -16.05
C LYS A 535 -13.65 19.87 -15.97
N GLY A 536 -13.77 19.31 -14.76
CA GLY A 536 -13.86 17.86 -14.57
C GLY A 536 -15.00 17.20 -15.34
N SER A 537 -16.17 17.85 -15.42
CA SER A 537 -17.30 17.35 -16.22
C SER A 537 -17.04 17.39 -17.73
N LEU A 538 -16.33 18.40 -18.22
CA LEU A 538 -15.91 18.48 -19.63
C LEU A 538 -14.88 17.40 -19.96
N TYR A 539 -13.95 17.13 -19.04
CA TYR A 539 -12.93 16.09 -19.18
C TYR A 539 -13.57 14.69 -19.21
N ALA A 540 -14.50 14.43 -18.29
CA ALA A 540 -15.30 13.21 -18.29
C ALA A 540 -16.06 13.04 -19.61
N TRP A 541 -16.77 14.06 -20.08
CA TRP A 541 -17.44 14.02 -21.39
C TRP A 541 -16.48 13.64 -22.51
N ARG A 542 -15.31 14.29 -22.58
CA ARG A 542 -14.33 14.02 -23.65
C ARG A 542 -13.77 12.61 -23.55
N ALA A 543 -13.53 12.09 -22.34
CA ALA A 543 -13.09 10.72 -22.12
C ALA A 543 -14.12 9.71 -22.63
N HIS A 544 -15.41 9.86 -22.27
CA HIS A 544 -16.47 9.00 -22.82
C HIS A 544 -16.58 9.11 -24.34
N MET A 545 -16.41 10.30 -24.93
CA MET A 545 -16.40 10.45 -26.39
C MET A 545 -15.22 9.71 -27.04
N ASN A 546 -14.04 9.69 -26.41
CA ASN A 546 -12.89 8.92 -26.89
C ASN A 546 -13.17 7.42 -26.86
N VAL A 547 -13.77 6.91 -25.79
CA VAL A 547 -14.16 5.50 -25.67
C VAL A 547 -15.18 5.12 -26.75
N LEU A 548 -16.24 5.91 -26.93
CA LEU A 548 -17.24 5.64 -27.97
C LEU A 548 -16.64 5.69 -29.37
N ARG A 549 -15.73 6.63 -29.64
CA ARG A 549 -15.01 6.72 -30.92
C ARG A 549 -14.15 5.49 -31.15
N MET A 550 -13.41 5.05 -30.14
CA MET A 550 -12.58 3.83 -30.19
C MET A 550 -13.41 2.60 -30.58
N ILE A 551 -14.58 2.42 -29.99
CA ILE A 551 -15.50 1.31 -30.32
C ILE A 551 -15.87 1.30 -31.80
N VAL A 552 -16.15 2.49 -32.36
CA VAL A 552 -16.51 2.64 -33.78
C VAL A 552 -15.32 2.44 -34.70
N GLU A 553 -14.17 3.05 -34.38
CA GLU A 553 -12.95 3.00 -35.20
C GLU A 553 -12.33 1.60 -35.25
N GLN A 554 -12.34 0.88 -34.13
CA GLN A 554 -11.81 -0.48 -34.03
C GLN A 554 -12.82 -1.56 -34.44
N GLY A 555 -14.08 -1.19 -34.71
CA GLY A 555 -15.09 -2.14 -35.13
C GLY A 555 -15.53 -3.12 -34.04
N LEU A 556 -15.42 -2.74 -32.76
CA LEU A 556 -15.85 -3.56 -31.62
C LEU A 556 -17.38 -3.71 -31.61
N THR A 557 -17.88 -4.93 -31.41
CA THR A 557 -19.31 -5.26 -31.51
C THR A 557 -20.13 -4.72 -30.33
N SER A 558 -19.61 -4.89 -29.12
CA SER A 558 -20.10 -4.27 -27.89
C SER A 558 -18.99 -4.25 -26.85
N VAL A 559 -19.00 -3.26 -25.96
CA VAL A 559 -17.98 -3.10 -24.90
C VAL A 559 -18.65 -2.77 -23.57
N LEU A 560 -18.12 -3.31 -22.47
CA LEU A 560 -18.42 -2.87 -21.11
C LEU A 560 -17.40 -1.80 -20.72
N VAL A 561 -17.88 -0.59 -20.45
CA VAL A 561 -17.07 0.54 -20.00
C VAL A 561 -17.27 0.72 -18.51
N LEU A 562 -16.17 0.88 -17.77
CA LEU A 562 -16.12 1.02 -16.32
C LEU A 562 -15.31 2.27 -15.95
N GLU A 563 -15.79 3.07 -15.01
CA GLU A 563 -15.01 4.15 -14.40
C GLU A 563 -13.93 3.58 -13.45
N ASN A 564 -12.84 4.30 -13.20
CA ASN A 564 -11.69 3.76 -12.45
C ASN A 564 -11.92 3.64 -10.93
N ASP A 565 -12.97 4.28 -10.40
CA ASP A 565 -13.34 4.26 -8.99
C ASP A 565 -14.48 3.26 -8.67
N VAL A 566 -14.93 2.49 -9.65
CA VAL A 566 -15.98 1.48 -9.47
C VAL A 566 -15.49 0.22 -8.77
N ASP A 567 -16.41 -0.51 -8.14
CA ASP A 567 -16.23 -1.83 -7.55
C ASP A 567 -17.50 -2.68 -7.74
N TRP A 568 -17.36 -3.99 -7.55
CA TRP A 568 -18.39 -4.98 -7.86
C TRP A 568 -18.32 -6.19 -6.92
N ASP A 569 -19.37 -7.01 -6.94
CA ASP A 569 -19.43 -8.23 -6.13
C ASP A 569 -18.45 -9.28 -6.68
N ILE A 570 -17.77 -10.02 -5.81
CA ILE A 570 -16.85 -11.10 -6.21
C ILE A 570 -17.50 -12.14 -7.15
N ARG A 571 -18.84 -12.21 -7.20
CA ARG A 571 -19.62 -13.08 -8.11
C ARG A 571 -20.11 -12.36 -9.37
N ILE A 572 -19.46 -11.28 -9.80
CA ILE A 572 -19.87 -10.46 -10.95
C ILE A 572 -20.18 -11.27 -12.21
N LYS A 573 -19.42 -12.32 -12.50
CA LYS A 573 -19.70 -13.22 -13.64
C LYS A 573 -21.08 -13.85 -13.58
N LYS A 574 -21.50 -14.33 -12.40
CA LYS A 574 -22.84 -14.89 -12.19
C LYS A 574 -23.89 -13.79 -12.37
N GLN A 575 -23.68 -12.63 -11.75
CA GLN A 575 -24.61 -11.51 -11.86
C GLN A 575 -24.80 -11.05 -13.32
N MET A 576 -23.71 -10.96 -14.09
CA MET A 576 -23.77 -10.60 -15.51
C MET A 576 -24.46 -11.67 -16.35
N HIS A 577 -24.29 -12.96 -16.02
CA HIS A 577 -25.06 -14.04 -16.65
C HIS A 577 -26.56 -13.92 -16.35
N ASP A 578 -26.94 -13.64 -15.11
CA ASP A 578 -28.35 -13.47 -14.71
C ASP A 578 -28.96 -12.21 -15.35
N PHE A 579 -28.18 -11.13 -15.44
CA PHE A 579 -28.55 -9.91 -16.19
C PHE A 579 -28.74 -10.19 -17.67
N ALA A 580 -27.90 -11.02 -18.29
CA ALA A 580 -28.05 -11.44 -19.69
C ALA A 580 -29.34 -12.22 -19.93
N GLN A 581 -29.71 -13.15 -19.03
CA GLN A 581 -30.99 -13.85 -19.12
C GLN A 581 -32.17 -12.89 -19.00
N ALA A 582 -32.10 -11.95 -18.05
CA ALA A 582 -33.12 -10.95 -17.85
C ALA A 582 -33.27 -9.99 -19.04
N SER A 583 -32.15 -9.54 -19.64
CA SER A 583 -32.17 -8.67 -20.81
C SER A 583 -32.74 -9.37 -22.04
N GLN A 584 -32.42 -10.64 -22.24
CA GLN A 584 -33.02 -11.46 -23.31
C GLN A 584 -34.54 -11.50 -23.21
N LEU A 585 -35.09 -11.69 -22.00
CA LEU A 585 -36.55 -11.74 -21.81
C LEU A 585 -37.25 -10.41 -22.16
N LEU A 586 -36.54 -9.29 -22.06
CA LEU A 586 -37.06 -7.96 -22.40
C LEU A 586 -36.85 -7.58 -23.87
N LEU A 587 -35.85 -8.15 -24.55
CA LEU A 587 -35.41 -7.69 -25.88
C LEU A 587 -35.68 -8.71 -27.00
N GLN A 588 -35.67 -10.00 -26.69
CA GLN A 588 -35.77 -11.07 -27.68
C GLN A 588 -37.22 -11.48 -27.94
N PRO A 589 -37.58 -11.80 -29.20
CA PRO A 589 -38.91 -12.30 -29.49
C PRO A 589 -39.14 -13.67 -28.87
N LEU A 590 -40.41 -14.02 -28.70
CA LEU A 590 -40.83 -15.35 -28.27
C LEU A 590 -40.33 -16.40 -29.25
N LYS A 591 -39.93 -17.55 -28.72
CA LYS A 591 -39.42 -18.68 -29.51
C LYS A 591 -40.42 -19.08 -30.60
N GLY A 592 -39.97 -19.06 -31.84
CA GLY A 592 -40.80 -19.37 -33.02
C GLY A 592 -41.56 -18.18 -33.59
N THR A 593 -41.36 -16.97 -33.05
CA THR A 593 -41.91 -15.70 -33.56
C THR A 593 -40.77 -14.72 -33.89
N THR A 594 -41.08 -13.66 -34.63
CA THR A 594 -40.11 -12.60 -34.98
C THR A 594 -40.43 -11.24 -34.36
N ASP A 595 -41.67 -11.05 -33.91
CA ASP A 595 -42.27 -9.76 -33.56
C ASP A 595 -43.13 -9.80 -32.29
N GLN A 596 -43.25 -10.95 -31.60
CA GLN A 596 -43.96 -11.07 -30.33
C GLN A 596 -42.98 -11.11 -29.17
N PHE A 597 -43.25 -10.36 -28.10
CA PHE A 597 -42.36 -10.21 -26.96
C PHE A 597 -43.09 -10.47 -25.64
N LEU A 598 -42.33 -10.80 -24.58
CA LEU A 598 -42.91 -10.96 -23.23
C LEU A 598 -43.33 -9.62 -22.63
N ASP A 599 -42.63 -8.54 -22.96
CA ASP A 599 -43.06 -7.18 -22.69
C ASP A 599 -44.01 -6.72 -23.82
N PRO A 600 -45.32 -6.57 -23.57
CA PRO A 600 -46.27 -6.14 -24.59
C PRO A 600 -46.02 -4.70 -25.05
N SER A 601 -45.24 -3.92 -24.29
CA SER A 601 -44.87 -2.57 -24.69
C SER A 601 -43.65 -2.51 -25.62
N TYR A 602 -42.93 -3.62 -25.84
CA TYR A 602 -41.77 -3.67 -26.74
C TYR A 602 -42.17 -4.22 -28.13
N PRO A 603 -41.62 -3.70 -29.26
CA PRO A 603 -40.48 -2.79 -29.39
C PRO A 603 -40.83 -1.29 -29.41
N ALA A 604 -42.12 -0.93 -29.43
CA ALA A 604 -42.55 0.45 -29.54
C ALA A 604 -43.35 0.87 -28.30
N PRO A 605 -42.93 1.93 -27.59
CA PRO A 605 -43.54 2.32 -26.33
C PRO A 605 -45.03 2.59 -26.49
N VAL A 606 -45.80 2.15 -25.49
CA VAL A 606 -47.26 2.26 -25.52
C VAL A 606 -47.68 3.43 -24.63
N PHE A 607 -48.46 4.37 -25.18
CA PHE A 607 -49.28 5.26 -24.36
C PHE A 607 -50.51 4.47 -23.91
N SER A 608 -50.44 3.82 -22.76
CA SER A 608 -51.58 3.11 -22.20
C SER A 608 -51.66 3.28 -20.68
N ASN A 609 -52.87 3.11 -20.13
CA ASN A 609 -53.09 2.96 -18.69
C ASN A 609 -52.70 1.54 -18.20
N GLU A 610 -51.86 0.81 -18.93
CA GLU A 610 -51.50 -0.57 -18.60
C GLU A 610 -50.53 -0.61 -17.42
N LEU A 611 -50.65 -1.68 -16.64
CA LEU A 611 -49.79 -1.91 -15.48
C LEU A 611 -48.45 -2.50 -15.91
N PRO A 612 -47.36 -2.24 -15.18
CA PRO A 612 -46.07 -2.88 -15.41
C PRO A 612 -46.16 -4.41 -15.41
N VAL A 613 -45.38 -5.04 -16.30
CA VAL A 613 -45.33 -6.51 -16.43
C VAL A 613 -44.06 -7.04 -15.76
N ASN A 614 -44.25 -7.77 -14.66
CA ASN A 614 -43.16 -8.49 -13.99
C ASN A 614 -42.98 -9.88 -14.61
N ILE A 615 -41.80 -10.13 -15.17
CA ILE A 615 -41.40 -11.37 -15.83
C ILE A 615 -40.41 -12.09 -14.91
N ASP A 616 -40.79 -13.26 -14.39
CA ASP A 616 -39.94 -14.08 -13.54
C ASP A 616 -38.80 -14.73 -14.35
N VAL A 617 -37.56 -14.28 -14.14
CA VAL A 617 -36.40 -14.78 -14.89
C VAL A 617 -36.21 -16.28 -14.70
N ALA A 618 -36.33 -16.77 -13.46
CA ALA A 618 -36.12 -18.17 -13.13
C ALA A 618 -37.16 -19.07 -13.80
N LYS A 619 -38.39 -18.61 -13.96
CA LYS A 619 -39.46 -19.34 -14.65
C LYS A 619 -39.27 -19.35 -16.17
N TYR A 620 -39.03 -18.19 -16.78
CA TYR A 620 -39.08 -18.04 -18.24
C TYR A 620 -37.75 -18.36 -18.93
N ALA A 621 -36.60 -18.07 -18.31
CA ALA A 621 -35.30 -18.38 -18.89
C ALA A 621 -35.05 -19.90 -18.97
N ARG A 622 -35.39 -20.65 -17.90
CA ARG A 622 -35.30 -22.13 -17.89
C ARG A 622 -36.20 -22.80 -18.93
N ALA A 623 -37.34 -22.20 -19.23
CA ALA A 623 -38.27 -22.69 -20.25
C ALA A 623 -37.83 -22.38 -21.69
N GLY A 624 -36.79 -21.55 -21.89
CA GLY A 624 -36.30 -21.18 -23.22
C GLY A 624 -37.36 -20.47 -24.06
N MET A 625 -38.08 -19.53 -23.44
CA MET A 625 -39.28 -18.90 -24.01
C MET A 625 -39.00 -17.88 -25.11
N THR A 626 -37.79 -17.33 -25.16
CA THR A 626 -37.34 -16.40 -26.21
C THR A 626 -36.41 -17.08 -27.21
N THR A 627 -36.19 -16.43 -28.36
CA THR A 627 -35.12 -16.82 -29.27
C THR A 627 -33.75 -16.66 -28.62
N VAL A 628 -32.82 -17.54 -28.99
CA VAL A 628 -31.43 -17.45 -28.53
C VAL A 628 -30.73 -16.33 -29.31
N PRO A 629 -30.15 -15.33 -28.64
CA PRO A 629 -29.39 -14.28 -29.31
C PRO A 629 -28.24 -14.85 -30.15
N THR A 630 -27.94 -14.19 -31.26
CA THR A 630 -26.87 -14.62 -32.19
C THR A 630 -25.65 -13.70 -32.16
N THR A 631 -25.81 -12.46 -31.71
CA THR A 631 -24.75 -11.43 -31.80
C THR A 631 -24.20 -10.97 -30.45
N SER A 632 -24.96 -11.10 -29.37
CA SER A 632 -24.49 -10.80 -28.01
C SER A 632 -25.29 -11.59 -26.96
N PRO A 633 -24.65 -12.06 -25.88
CA PRO A 633 -25.35 -12.78 -24.81
C PRO A 633 -26.42 -11.93 -24.13
N TYR A 634 -26.35 -10.60 -24.22
CA TYR A 634 -27.35 -9.71 -23.63
C TYR A 634 -28.57 -9.44 -24.53
N GLY A 635 -28.64 -10.09 -25.70
CA GLY A 635 -29.61 -9.84 -26.75
C GLY A 635 -28.94 -9.32 -28.01
N ASP A 636 -29.59 -9.50 -29.17
CA ASP A 636 -29.01 -9.05 -30.44
C ASP A 636 -28.71 -7.55 -30.48
N LEU A 637 -27.60 -7.18 -31.10
CA LEU A 637 -27.01 -5.83 -31.09
C LEU A 637 -27.88 -4.77 -31.78
N ASP A 638 -28.86 -5.16 -32.60
CA ASP A 638 -29.85 -4.27 -33.20
C ASP A 638 -31.03 -3.96 -32.27
N ARG A 639 -31.12 -4.65 -31.13
CA ARG A 639 -32.24 -4.53 -30.16
C ARG A 639 -31.92 -3.68 -28.95
N TRP A 640 -30.64 -3.40 -28.68
CA TRP A 640 -30.22 -2.55 -27.57
C TRP A 640 -29.06 -1.62 -27.94
N ASP A 641 -29.05 -0.46 -27.32
CA ASP A 641 -28.04 0.58 -27.50
C ASP A 641 -27.11 0.65 -26.27
N VAL A 642 -27.68 0.71 -25.06
CA VAL A 642 -26.94 0.85 -23.79
C VAL A 642 -27.47 -0.11 -22.72
N LEU A 643 -26.58 -0.72 -21.95
CA LEU A 643 -26.88 -1.53 -20.78
C LEU A 643 -26.26 -0.82 -19.56
N TRP A 644 -27.06 -0.03 -18.87
CA TRP A 644 -26.63 0.83 -17.77
C TRP A 644 -26.58 0.03 -16.46
N VAL A 645 -25.49 -0.72 -16.27
CA VAL A 645 -25.30 -1.73 -15.21
C VAL A 645 -24.67 -1.19 -13.92
N GLY A 646 -24.10 0.02 -13.98
CA GLY A 646 -23.57 0.76 -12.84
C GLY A 646 -24.06 2.22 -12.86
N HIS A 647 -24.71 2.63 -11.77
CA HIS A 647 -25.32 3.96 -11.64
C HIS A 647 -25.43 4.34 -10.17
N CYS A 648 -25.61 5.63 -9.91
CA CYS A 648 -25.92 6.18 -8.59
C CYS A 648 -27.39 5.93 -8.20
N GLY A 649 -28.29 5.91 -9.17
CA GLY A 649 -29.71 5.71 -8.92
C GLY A 649 -30.49 5.69 -10.22
N THR A 650 -31.63 5.01 -10.22
CA THR A 650 -32.56 4.94 -11.35
C THR A 650 -33.94 4.56 -10.83
N ARG A 651 -35.01 4.87 -11.57
CA ARG A 651 -36.37 4.55 -11.14
C ARG A 651 -37.05 3.58 -12.09
N PHE A 652 -38.06 2.87 -11.61
CA PHE A 652 -38.88 2.09 -12.53
C PHE A 652 -39.70 3.00 -13.47
N PRO A 653 -39.85 2.59 -14.75
CA PRO A 653 -40.81 3.20 -15.66
C PRO A 653 -42.22 3.16 -15.09
N LYS A 654 -42.95 4.26 -15.30
CA LYS A 654 -44.36 4.45 -14.96
C LYS A 654 -45.17 4.62 -16.25
N ALA A 655 -46.45 4.23 -16.21
CA ALA A 655 -47.37 4.43 -17.34
C ALA A 655 -47.51 5.91 -17.75
N SER A 656 -47.26 6.85 -16.83
CA SER A 656 -47.26 8.29 -17.10
C SER A 656 -46.00 8.81 -17.81
N ASP A 657 -44.96 7.99 -17.96
CA ASP A 657 -43.72 8.43 -18.58
C ASP A 657 -43.87 8.52 -20.11
N VAL A 658 -43.32 9.56 -20.70
CA VAL A 658 -43.27 9.70 -22.16
C VAL A 658 -42.43 8.56 -22.74
N ASN A 659 -42.97 7.85 -23.74
CA ASN A 659 -42.30 6.72 -24.39
C ASN A 659 -41.97 5.54 -23.45
N ALA A 660 -42.84 5.23 -22.47
CA ALA A 660 -42.59 4.19 -21.48
C ALA A 660 -42.61 2.76 -22.07
N LEU A 661 -41.58 1.99 -21.73
CA LEU A 661 -41.56 0.53 -21.82
C LEU A 661 -41.66 -0.01 -20.40
N LEU A 662 -42.66 -0.84 -20.13
CA LEU A 662 -43.09 -1.19 -18.78
C LEU A 662 -42.68 -2.59 -18.33
N GLY A 663 -42.00 -3.38 -19.18
CA GLY A 663 -41.48 -4.69 -18.83
C GLY A 663 -40.38 -4.62 -17.76
N ARG A 664 -40.47 -5.53 -16.79
CA ARG A 664 -39.52 -5.70 -15.69
C ARG A 664 -39.19 -7.18 -15.57
N ALA A 665 -37.92 -7.55 -15.74
CA ALA A 665 -37.45 -8.91 -15.51
C ALA A 665 -36.96 -9.02 -14.05
N VAL A 666 -37.59 -9.91 -13.28
CA VAL A 666 -37.41 -10.05 -11.83
C VAL A 666 -36.58 -11.29 -11.54
N ILE A 667 -35.47 -11.08 -10.84
CA ILE A 667 -34.57 -12.11 -10.30
C ILE A 667 -34.81 -12.15 -8.79
N ALA A 668 -35.60 -13.11 -8.34
CA ALA A 668 -35.83 -13.36 -6.92
C ALA A 668 -34.67 -14.18 -6.31
N ASP A 669 -34.52 -14.08 -4.99
CA ASP A 669 -33.54 -14.86 -4.20
C ASP A 669 -32.08 -14.67 -4.67
N ASP A 670 -31.74 -13.47 -5.15
CA ASP A 670 -30.37 -13.11 -5.49
C ASP A 670 -29.57 -12.85 -4.21
N ALA A 671 -28.82 -13.86 -3.78
CA ALA A 671 -27.96 -13.76 -2.59
C ALA A 671 -27.00 -12.56 -2.63
N THR A 672 -26.67 -12.02 -3.82
CA THR A 672 -25.78 -10.86 -3.99
C THR A 672 -26.43 -9.52 -3.65
N VAL A 673 -27.76 -9.49 -3.50
CA VAL A 673 -28.51 -8.31 -3.12
C VAL A 673 -28.63 -8.27 -1.59
N PRO A 674 -28.24 -7.18 -0.92
CA PRO A 674 -28.50 -6.99 0.52
C PRO A 674 -30.00 -6.99 0.88
N GLU A 675 -30.34 -7.20 2.15
CA GLU A 675 -31.68 -6.92 2.67
C GLU A 675 -32.11 -5.46 2.44
N GLN A 676 -33.42 -5.19 2.37
CA GLN A 676 -33.92 -3.86 1.99
C GLN A 676 -33.42 -2.73 2.89
N GLN A 677 -33.17 -3.00 4.17
CA GLN A 677 -32.66 -2.01 5.12
C GLN A 677 -31.24 -1.53 4.81
N HIS A 678 -30.46 -2.31 4.07
CA HIS A 678 -29.09 -2.03 3.69
C HIS A 678 -28.97 -1.40 2.30
N LEU A 679 -30.04 -1.42 1.51
CA LEU A 679 -30.06 -0.86 0.16
C LEU A 679 -30.18 0.66 0.20
N ASP A 680 -29.28 1.31 -0.53
CA ASP A 680 -29.34 2.73 -0.82
C ASP A 680 -30.03 2.93 -2.18
N VAL A 681 -31.16 3.62 -2.18
CA VAL A 681 -31.91 3.93 -3.40
C VAL A 681 -31.52 5.27 -4.02
N GLU A 682 -30.65 6.05 -3.37
CA GLU A 682 -30.22 7.40 -3.73
C GLU A 682 -31.35 8.21 -4.43
N ASN A 683 -31.14 8.64 -5.68
CA ASN A 683 -32.10 9.41 -6.49
C ASN A 683 -33.12 8.54 -7.28
N GLY A 684 -33.08 7.21 -7.10
CA GLY A 684 -33.82 6.22 -7.89
C GLY A 684 -35.24 5.89 -7.41
N GLY A 685 -35.57 6.24 -6.17
CA GLY A 685 -36.91 6.05 -5.59
C GLY A 685 -37.14 4.67 -4.93
N TRP A 686 -38.17 4.61 -4.08
CA TRP A 686 -38.36 3.55 -3.08
C TRP A 686 -39.10 2.30 -3.59
N ASN A 687 -39.42 2.23 -4.88
CA ASN A 687 -40.28 1.18 -5.42
C ASN A 687 -39.66 -0.22 -5.32
N LEU A 688 -38.34 -0.35 -5.48
CA LEU A 688 -37.66 -1.65 -5.30
C LEU A 688 -37.89 -2.19 -3.88
N LEU A 689 -37.78 -1.32 -2.88
CA LEU A 689 -37.89 -1.68 -1.46
C LEU A 689 -39.32 -1.95 -1.00
N THR A 690 -40.31 -1.37 -1.71
CA THR A 690 -41.74 -1.43 -1.32
C THR A 690 -42.55 -2.44 -2.12
N GLU A 691 -42.16 -2.74 -3.37
CA GLU A 691 -42.91 -3.63 -4.27
C GLU A 691 -42.36 -5.07 -4.29
N TYR A 692 -41.12 -5.30 -3.85
CA TYR A 692 -40.43 -6.60 -3.98
C TYR A 692 -39.89 -7.13 -2.65
N PRO A 693 -39.83 -8.47 -2.48
CA PRO A 693 -39.24 -9.08 -1.28
C PRO A 693 -37.72 -8.85 -1.20
N ALA A 694 -37.12 -9.20 -0.07
CA ALA A 694 -35.68 -9.08 0.15
C ALA A 694 -34.92 -9.89 -0.92
N HIS A 695 -33.67 -9.52 -1.17
CA HIS A 695 -32.82 -10.23 -2.14
C HIS A 695 -33.38 -10.27 -3.57
N THR A 696 -34.12 -9.23 -3.97
CA THR A 696 -34.67 -9.13 -5.34
C THR A 696 -33.85 -8.17 -6.18
N ARG A 697 -33.47 -8.60 -7.39
CA ARG A 697 -32.91 -7.76 -8.44
C ARG A 697 -33.89 -7.63 -9.60
N VAL A 698 -34.04 -6.42 -10.13
CA VAL A 698 -34.98 -6.13 -11.22
C VAL A 698 -34.25 -5.47 -12.38
N VAL A 699 -34.31 -6.08 -13.56
CA VAL A 699 -33.84 -5.50 -14.82
C VAL A 699 -35.02 -4.86 -15.53
N HIS A 700 -34.85 -3.64 -16.00
CA HIS A 700 -35.93 -2.88 -16.63
C HIS A 700 -35.38 -1.82 -17.58
N ARG A 701 -36.28 -1.09 -18.25
CA ARG A 701 -35.88 0.06 -19.07
C ARG A 701 -35.23 1.15 -18.23
N ALA A 702 -34.07 1.66 -18.64
CA ALA A 702 -33.42 2.78 -17.97
C ALA A 702 -34.33 4.02 -17.97
N ARG A 703 -34.59 4.56 -16.78
CA ARG A 703 -35.42 5.76 -16.59
C ARG A 703 -34.87 6.61 -15.45
N VAL A 704 -34.56 7.87 -15.75
CA VAL A 704 -33.98 8.77 -14.74
C VAL A 704 -32.70 8.20 -14.11
N SER A 705 -31.94 7.42 -14.89
CA SER A 705 -30.63 6.92 -14.45
C SER A 705 -29.65 8.07 -14.26
N THR A 706 -28.88 8.03 -13.18
CA THR A 706 -27.86 9.03 -12.82
C THR A 706 -26.50 8.37 -12.64
N CYS A 707 -25.43 9.02 -13.10
CA CYS A 707 -24.03 8.51 -13.14
C CYS A 707 -23.83 7.32 -14.08
N THR A 708 -22.69 7.25 -14.77
CA THR A 708 -22.38 6.20 -15.77
C THR A 708 -21.18 5.32 -15.37
N LEU A 709 -21.16 4.92 -14.09
CA LEU A 709 -20.10 4.13 -13.45
C LEU A 709 -19.75 2.84 -14.19
N GLY A 710 -20.76 2.22 -14.78
CA GLY A 710 -20.60 1.02 -15.58
C GLY A 710 -21.70 0.93 -16.64
N TYR A 711 -21.31 0.78 -17.89
CA TYR A 711 -22.28 0.63 -18.99
C TYR A 711 -21.76 -0.24 -20.11
N GLY A 712 -22.61 -1.17 -20.56
CA GLY A 712 -22.45 -1.84 -21.84
C GLY A 712 -22.94 -0.93 -22.96
N VAL A 713 -22.26 -0.89 -24.10
CA VAL A 713 -22.72 -0.16 -25.29
C VAL A 713 -22.52 -1.03 -26.54
N SER A 714 -23.55 -1.12 -27.38
CA SER A 714 -23.45 -1.80 -28.67
C SER A 714 -22.75 -0.90 -29.67
N GLN A 715 -22.16 -1.46 -30.74
CA GLN A 715 -21.55 -0.64 -31.79
C GLN A 715 -22.53 0.37 -32.40
N LEU A 716 -23.79 -0.04 -32.56
CA LEU A 716 -24.86 0.85 -33.04
C LEU A 716 -25.16 1.96 -32.04
N GLY A 717 -25.27 1.61 -30.75
CA GLY A 717 -25.41 2.55 -29.65
C GLY A 717 -24.26 3.56 -29.60
N ALA A 718 -23.01 3.12 -29.78
CA ALA A 718 -21.84 3.97 -29.78
C ALA A 718 -21.88 5.02 -30.91
N ARG A 719 -22.28 4.63 -32.13
CA ARG A 719 -22.46 5.57 -33.25
C ARG A 719 -23.55 6.60 -32.96
N ARG A 720 -24.66 6.17 -32.36
CA ARG A 720 -25.79 7.06 -31.99
C ARG A 720 -25.38 8.03 -30.88
N LEU A 721 -24.70 7.54 -29.86
CA LEU A 721 -24.20 8.38 -28.75
C LEU A 721 -23.13 9.36 -29.22
N LEU A 722 -22.21 8.98 -30.11
CA LEU A 722 -21.25 9.94 -30.69
C LEU A 722 -21.95 11.09 -31.42
N TYR A 723 -23.01 10.78 -32.18
CA TYR A 723 -23.80 11.78 -32.86
C TYR A 723 -24.54 12.69 -31.86
N GLU A 724 -25.26 12.10 -30.91
CA GLU A 724 -26.08 12.84 -29.96
C GLU A 724 -25.23 13.66 -28.97
N LEU A 725 -24.14 13.11 -28.47
CA LEU A 725 -23.34 13.71 -27.40
C LEU A 725 -22.15 14.52 -27.92
N GLY A 726 -21.67 14.23 -29.14
CA GLY A 726 -20.49 14.85 -29.71
C GLY A 726 -20.77 15.87 -30.83
N LEU A 727 -21.92 15.76 -31.52
CA LEU A 727 -22.23 16.62 -32.68
C LEU A 727 -23.49 17.47 -32.52
N ARG A 728 -24.40 17.12 -31.61
CA ARG A 728 -25.56 17.95 -31.24
C ARG A 728 -25.26 18.82 -30.02
N ASN A 729 -26.23 19.66 -29.63
CA ASN A 729 -26.09 20.55 -28.50
C ASN A 729 -25.72 19.77 -27.23
N MET A 730 -24.69 20.22 -26.52
CA MET A 730 -24.41 19.80 -25.15
C MET A 730 -25.45 20.41 -24.23
N THR A 731 -26.16 19.56 -23.49
CA THR A 731 -27.26 19.97 -22.60
C THR A 731 -26.93 19.80 -21.12
N GLY A 732 -25.80 19.15 -20.79
CA GLY A 732 -25.34 18.95 -19.43
C GLY A 732 -24.12 18.03 -19.38
N THR A 733 -23.87 17.43 -18.21
CA THR A 733 -22.78 16.45 -18.03
C THR A 733 -23.01 15.20 -18.87
N ALA A 734 -21.95 14.41 -19.11
CA ALA A 734 -22.03 13.18 -19.90
C ALA A 734 -23.18 12.27 -19.41
N ASP A 735 -23.25 12.00 -18.11
CA ASP A 735 -24.28 11.13 -17.53
C ASP A 735 -25.70 11.65 -17.77
N MET A 736 -25.90 12.96 -17.61
CA MET A 736 -27.22 13.58 -17.83
C MET A 736 -27.63 13.52 -19.30
N MET A 737 -26.68 13.69 -20.22
CA MET A 737 -27.00 13.53 -21.64
C MET A 737 -27.22 12.06 -22.03
N PHE A 738 -26.49 11.10 -21.46
CA PHE A 738 -26.77 9.67 -21.61
C PHE A 738 -28.21 9.36 -21.16
N ARG A 739 -28.60 9.88 -19.99
CA ARG A 739 -29.98 9.81 -19.51
C ARG A 739 -30.96 10.42 -20.51
N SER A 740 -30.72 11.64 -20.99
CA SER A 740 -31.63 12.31 -21.93
C SER A 740 -31.85 11.49 -23.21
N VAL A 741 -30.80 10.84 -23.72
CA VAL A 741 -30.86 9.94 -24.87
C VAL A 741 -31.65 8.67 -24.54
N CYS A 742 -31.38 8.02 -23.41
CA CYS A 742 -32.11 6.83 -22.98
C CYS A 742 -33.58 7.09 -22.64
N ASP A 743 -33.88 8.30 -22.17
CA ASP A 743 -35.23 8.75 -21.84
C ASP A 743 -36.01 9.25 -23.06
N GLY A 744 -35.31 9.62 -24.15
CA GLY A 744 -35.90 10.23 -25.35
C GLY A 744 -36.45 11.63 -25.11
N VAL A 745 -35.73 12.45 -24.34
CA VAL A 745 -36.10 13.82 -23.94
C VAL A 745 -35.11 14.85 -24.49
N GLU A 746 -35.33 16.14 -24.24
CA GLU A 746 -34.44 17.24 -24.70
C GLU A 746 -34.24 17.26 -26.24
N GLY A 747 -35.24 16.80 -26.99
CA GLY A 747 -35.16 16.70 -28.45
C GLY A 747 -34.23 15.60 -28.96
N ARG A 748 -33.88 14.62 -28.12
CA ARG A 748 -33.06 13.45 -28.46
C ARG A 748 -33.94 12.23 -28.76
N PRO A 749 -33.51 11.32 -29.65
CA PRO A 749 -34.26 10.09 -29.93
C PRO A 749 -34.22 9.15 -28.73
N LEU A 750 -35.29 8.36 -28.54
CA LEU A 750 -35.33 7.30 -27.55
C LEU A 750 -34.42 6.15 -27.98
N LEU A 751 -33.32 5.92 -27.26
CA LEU A 751 -32.45 4.76 -27.47
C LEU A 751 -32.81 3.59 -26.56
N ASN A 752 -32.50 2.38 -27.03
CA ASN A 752 -32.79 1.13 -26.34
C ASN A 752 -31.87 0.87 -25.15
N CYS A 753 -32.18 1.48 -24.01
CA CYS A 753 -31.38 1.38 -22.80
C CYS A 753 -32.02 0.51 -21.71
N LEU A 754 -31.34 -0.54 -21.25
CA LEU A 754 -31.73 -1.29 -20.05
C LEU A 754 -30.89 -0.88 -18.84
N THR A 755 -31.41 -1.09 -17.65
CA THR A 755 -30.72 -0.90 -16.37
C THR A 755 -31.13 -1.97 -15.37
N VAL A 756 -30.50 -2.02 -14.20
CA VAL A 756 -30.72 -3.04 -13.19
C VAL A 756 -30.67 -2.44 -11.79
N GLN A 757 -31.64 -2.82 -10.94
CA GLN A 757 -31.74 -2.36 -9.56
C GLN A 757 -31.78 -3.55 -8.57
N PRO A 758 -30.93 -3.58 -7.53
CA PRO A 758 -29.79 -2.69 -7.34
C PRO A 758 -28.76 -2.80 -8.48
N GLN A 759 -27.85 -1.84 -8.58
CA GLN A 759 -26.78 -1.83 -9.58
C GLN A 759 -25.80 -3.01 -9.39
N LEU A 760 -25.09 -3.39 -10.45
CA LEU A 760 -24.04 -4.43 -10.40
C LEU A 760 -22.67 -3.84 -10.08
N PHE A 761 -22.47 -2.61 -10.52
CA PHE A 761 -21.24 -1.84 -10.39
C PHE A 761 -21.56 -0.56 -9.63
N SER A 762 -20.82 -0.28 -8.56
CA SER A 762 -21.09 0.86 -7.67
C SER A 762 -19.80 1.57 -7.31
N HIS A 763 -19.90 2.82 -6.86
CA HIS A 763 -18.73 3.58 -6.42
C HIS A 763 -18.05 2.89 -5.25
N HIS A 764 -16.74 2.69 -5.38
CA HIS A 764 -15.90 2.39 -4.23
C HIS A 764 -15.46 3.68 -3.58
N ARG A 765 -15.70 3.80 -2.28
CA ARG A 765 -15.22 4.92 -1.47
C ARG A 765 -14.15 4.38 -0.53
N PRO A 766 -12.86 4.70 -0.74
CA PRO A 766 -11.82 4.32 0.20
C PRO A 766 -11.96 5.12 1.51
N ALA A 767 -11.30 4.63 2.56
CA ALA A 767 -11.15 5.40 3.79
C ALA A 767 -10.27 6.63 3.52
N GLY A 768 -10.59 7.78 4.12
CA GLY A 768 -9.89 9.05 3.87
C GLY A 768 -10.82 10.20 3.49
N ASP A 769 -10.24 11.31 3.05
CA ASP A 769 -10.96 12.52 2.63
C ASP A 769 -11.87 12.24 1.42
N ALA A 770 -13.17 12.47 1.58
CA ALA A 770 -14.16 12.25 0.53
C ALA A 770 -13.93 13.14 -0.71
N ALA A 771 -13.30 14.31 -0.53
CA ALA A 771 -12.97 15.24 -1.61
C ALA A 771 -11.79 14.74 -2.48
N ALA A 772 -10.90 13.91 -1.94
CA ALA A 772 -9.70 13.45 -2.64
C ALA A 772 -10.01 12.51 -3.84
N PHE A 773 -11.25 12.02 -3.93
CA PHE A 773 -11.65 10.96 -4.86
C PHE A 773 -12.67 11.40 -5.91
N SER A 774 -13.05 12.69 -5.99
CA SER A 774 -13.94 13.20 -7.04
C SER A 774 -13.66 14.66 -7.38
N ASP A 775 -13.38 14.95 -8.65
CA ASP A 775 -13.15 16.31 -9.16
C ASP A 775 -14.43 16.95 -9.75
N ILE A 776 -15.60 16.32 -9.54
CA ILE A 776 -16.88 16.71 -10.15
C ILE A 776 -17.90 17.17 -9.10
N ASN A 777 -17.76 16.74 -7.84
CA ASN A 777 -18.67 17.12 -6.75
C ASN A 777 -17.89 17.71 -5.58
N ASP A 778 -18.44 18.74 -4.94
CA ASP A 778 -17.94 19.30 -3.67
C ASP A 778 -18.29 18.39 -2.48
N ARG A 779 -17.85 17.12 -2.51
CA ARG A 779 -18.02 16.23 -1.35
C ARG A 779 -17.08 16.72 -0.25
N VAL A 780 -17.62 16.90 0.96
CA VAL A 780 -16.88 17.36 2.14
C VAL A 780 -17.08 16.33 3.24
N GLY A 781 -16.00 15.76 3.77
CA GLY A 781 -16.10 14.78 4.85
C GLY A 781 -14.95 13.78 4.84
N PHE A 782 -14.94 12.89 5.83
CA PHE A 782 -13.92 11.85 5.98
C PHE A 782 -14.61 10.49 6.11
N ASN A 783 -14.22 9.54 5.26
CA ASN A 783 -14.67 8.16 5.36
C ASN A 783 -13.79 7.42 6.38
N GLU A 784 -14.35 7.06 7.53
CA GLU A 784 -13.63 6.28 8.56
C GLU A 784 -13.23 4.89 8.05
N GLN A 785 -14.06 4.29 7.20
CA GLN A 785 -13.83 2.98 6.61
C GLN A 785 -14.18 2.99 5.13
N ALA A 786 -13.47 2.17 4.36
CA ALA A 786 -13.76 1.97 2.95
C ALA A 786 -15.09 1.21 2.78
N TYR A 787 -15.90 1.58 1.79
CA TYR A 787 -17.19 0.97 1.53
C TYR A 787 -17.56 0.98 0.04
N THR A 788 -18.47 0.09 -0.35
CA THR A 788 -19.09 0.06 -1.67
C THR A 788 -20.60 -0.14 -1.49
N LYS A 789 -21.40 0.88 -1.81
CA LYS A 789 -22.87 0.83 -1.60
C LYS A 789 -23.50 -0.23 -2.49
N ASN A 790 -24.52 -0.92 -1.98
CA ASN A 790 -25.33 -1.93 -2.68
C ASN A 790 -24.57 -3.16 -3.21
N VAL A 791 -23.27 -3.27 -2.94
CA VAL A 791 -22.43 -4.42 -3.31
C VAL A 791 -22.14 -5.22 -2.05
N ARG A 792 -22.70 -6.43 -1.95
CA ARG A 792 -22.66 -7.23 -0.72
C ARG A 792 -21.27 -7.75 -0.37
N TRP A 793 -20.63 -8.44 -1.31
CA TRP A 793 -19.24 -8.88 -1.18
C TRP A 793 -18.36 -8.11 -2.16
N SER A 794 -18.01 -6.88 -1.79
CA SER A 794 -17.09 -6.01 -2.54
C SER A 794 -15.78 -6.73 -2.87
N THR A 795 -15.35 -6.64 -4.13
CA THR A 795 -14.09 -7.23 -4.58
C THR A 795 -12.91 -6.48 -3.96
N LYS A 796 -12.93 -5.15 -4.01
CA LYS A 796 -11.85 -4.32 -3.45
C LYS A 796 -11.66 -4.50 -1.94
N LEU A 797 -12.75 -4.62 -1.18
CA LEU A 797 -12.68 -4.86 0.27
C LEU A 797 -12.31 -6.29 0.66
N ASN A 798 -12.28 -7.21 -0.32
CA ASN A 798 -11.93 -8.61 -0.12
C ASN A 798 -10.60 -9.00 -0.79
N PHE A 799 -9.77 -8.04 -1.22
CA PHE A 799 -8.48 -8.35 -1.86
C PHE A 799 -7.60 -9.28 -1.04
N ASP A 800 -7.46 -9.02 0.26
CA ASP A 800 -6.66 -9.86 1.16
C ASP A 800 -7.15 -11.31 1.12
N ARG A 801 -8.46 -11.51 1.22
CA ARG A 801 -9.06 -12.85 1.26
C ARG A 801 -8.93 -13.56 -0.07
N LEU A 802 -9.21 -12.88 -1.17
CA LEU A 802 -9.12 -13.44 -2.51
C LEU A 802 -7.68 -13.81 -2.88
N LEU A 803 -6.71 -12.93 -2.59
CA LEU A 803 -5.28 -13.16 -2.85
C LEU A 803 -4.74 -14.39 -2.12
N TYR A 804 -5.19 -14.61 -0.87
CA TYR A 804 -4.74 -15.73 -0.05
C TYR A 804 -5.63 -16.98 -0.14
N GLY A 805 -6.57 -17.02 -1.11
CA GLY A 805 -7.45 -18.17 -1.33
C GLY A 805 -8.40 -18.47 -0.17
N ARG A 806 -8.72 -17.45 0.64
CA ARG A 806 -9.68 -17.53 1.73
C ARG A 806 -11.12 -17.47 1.20
N THR A 807 -12.05 -18.00 1.99
CA THR A 807 -13.49 -18.07 1.66
C THR A 807 -14.38 -17.40 2.69
N ASP A 808 -13.82 -16.87 3.76
CA ASP A 808 -14.51 -16.08 4.78
C ASP A 808 -14.58 -14.61 4.37
N TYR A 809 -15.25 -14.36 3.24
CA TYR A 809 -15.42 -13.04 2.66
C TYR A 809 -16.09 -12.07 3.62
N LEU A 810 -15.58 -10.84 3.65
CA LEU A 810 -16.20 -9.72 4.32
C LEU A 810 -17.54 -9.40 3.63
N ASP A 811 -18.62 -9.66 4.34
CA ASP A 811 -19.97 -9.20 4.02
C ASP A 811 -20.20 -7.87 4.76
N LEU A 812 -20.33 -6.76 4.02
CA LEU A 812 -20.60 -5.46 4.62
C LEU A 812 -22.02 -5.36 5.18
N PHE A 813 -22.95 -6.18 4.66
CA PHE A 813 -24.39 -6.05 4.82
C PHE A 813 -25.01 -7.39 5.27
N ASN A 814 -24.55 -7.91 6.42
CA ASN A 814 -25.10 -9.12 7.00
C ASN A 814 -26.62 -8.98 7.22
N ASP A 815 -27.34 -10.03 6.88
CA ASP A 815 -28.77 -10.12 7.05
C ASP A 815 -29.14 -10.09 8.55
N GLY A 816 -30.15 -9.32 8.91
CA GLY A 816 -30.60 -9.13 10.30
C GLY A 816 -29.75 -8.17 11.15
N GLU A 817 -28.63 -7.63 10.65
CA GLU A 817 -27.88 -6.57 11.33
C GLU A 817 -28.47 -5.17 11.02
N PRO A 818 -28.40 -4.20 11.95
CA PRO A 818 -28.85 -2.83 11.70
C PRO A 818 -28.14 -2.20 10.49
N ARG A 819 -28.83 -1.29 9.80
CA ARG A 819 -28.23 -0.52 8.68
C ARG A 819 -26.95 0.17 9.16
N LYS A 820 -25.85 -0.05 8.43
CA LYS A 820 -24.64 0.76 8.59
C LYS A 820 -24.84 2.09 7.89
N GLU A 821 -24.70 3.19 8.63
CA GLU A 821 -24.65 4.54 8.04
C GLU A 821 -23.23 4.79 7.55
N PHE A 822 -23.09 5.11 6.26
CA PHE A 822 -21.83 5.56 5.68
C PHE A 822 -21.93 7.08 5.45
N ALA A 823 -20.82 7.81 5.60
CA ALA A 823 -20.78 9.24 5.29
C ALA A 823 -21.07 9.45 3.79
N ASP A 824 -22.03 10.32 3.47
CA ASP A 824 -22.43 10.68 2.10
C ASP A 824 -21.49 11.71 1.46
#